data_AF-A0A412LHP4-F1
#
_entry.id   AF-A0A412LHP4-F1
#
_cell.length_a   1.000
_cell.length_b   1.000
_cell.length_c   1.000
_cell.angle_alpha   90.00
_cell.angle_beta   90.00
_cell.angle_gamma   90.00
#
_symmetry.space_group_name_H-M   'P 1'
#
loop_
_entity.id
_entity.type
_entity.pdbx_description
1 polymer ?
#
loop_
_entity_poly.entity_id
_entity_poly.type
_entity_poly.pdbx_seq_one_letter_code
_entity_poly.pdbx_strand_id
1 'polypeptide(L)'
;MAAFEDPRELGFDTELVKTALMSPEQFSSKPRKLILGIDMGIADIGICLMDELNQEIVLMATHLFDCPRNPKDQTSLASTRRQARSQRRNIARRAARKKHIREILMAHGIIPEGATAEWFSIRKGEQDNIQLRVKGLTEVLSNRELARVLYAFANRRGYIDHGKADNDKDVGKVKKALKVNAEIMEANGYETFAQYLVTQPRIRNRQDDYTHCIDIDMVVDEVHAIFRHQRELGNGLATESLEGEYLAALRWLTDTTTRDRIIYSKVGYCTYLGEPVKRAPQSSISSEIVRAYQTLANVKIEHIGAPATQIEPSVRNQIVHDLFKVSKNPKPLKWSQLRKKLDLADTDTFAGIRQSDEGKDACVKLPAWNTLCSTLHDLNPALLNRLHDDIDLADAICSAATFASSSEAFATRIAELTDGLSKEDMESLLELPYGSKLFTGYGSTSPKALQMLRGAFEDTNIKRLYDAEVATGLYDARKALAAKRNTPDDGLLKPYSKYSPICTNPVVLRSCAQLRKIINSIIRHYGLPDTIRVEVANELKHTKREKKLITSGNIYNRKVNEKAKDDIVEYLGLSDADHVRGRDLEKVRLYNEQGGKDPYTGQGIDFGRMLTEKDYVEVDHVLPFSRSCDNSKTNKVLVLTKSNRDKANRTPYEWMTSGEPTAPNWDEFCIRMNVWAKDKEPKHYYSQKLAKLKEVNFTNNIDSFISRNLNDTRYMSKDVAKWLADCLPFPDDGRRHVFCVSGAATGFMRRVWRIGILDENGKKDRDDDRHHAVDAAVIAACTPSVVRSIALISEEHATHRDADRLLNRSLPYPEFKDQVDAWIPCIVPTYSPTRNATGALFKENAYSYKGIDEKGKDLIKKKKGEAGPCTTAWKDGKGTARAYDGQYGLLAVYDESTSRWLLDPLYYIDVQKRKTEKPFIRKFSKDLSIDYWEKISLTGSERKLFLKCGDVLVQNGKAGRYFGYHISTNSVYMYDTRGKISFQKSGPLATEKFPTLSKWTNELKIMQEDCLGLCWLEFLTDRRAHC
;
A
#
# COMPACT_ATOMS: atom_id res chain seq x y z
N MET A 1 10.01 27.65 -47.01
CA MET A 1 9.35 28.05 -45.75
C MET A 1 9.58 26.96 -44.73
N ALA A 2 10.02 27.30 -43.52
CA ALA A 2 10.17 26.33 -42.44
C ALA A 2 8.82 25.64 -42.17
N ALA A 3 8.83 24.35 -41.84
CA ALA A 3 7.62 23.59 -41.54
C ALA A 3 7.06 23.86 -40.12
N PHE A 4 7.68 24.80 -39.40
CA PHE A 4 7.52 25.07 -37.98
C PHE A 4 7.85 26.54 -37.64
N GLU A 5 7.30 27.06 -36.53
CA GLU A 5 7.51 28.43 -36.01
C GLU A 5 8.87 28.56 -35.28
N ASP A 6 9.45 29.78 -35.26
CA ASP A 6 10.68 30.10 -34.52
C ASP A 6 10.41 29.97 -33.01
N PRO A 7 11.13 29.08 -32.28
CA PRO A 7 10.93 28.90 -30.85
C PRO A 7 11.00 30.17 -30.00
N ARG A 8 11.73 31.22 -30.44
CA ARG A 8 11.88 32.48 -29.70
C ARG A 8 10.59 33.30 -29.66
N GLU A 9 9.82 33.26 -30.73
CA GLU A 9 8.50 33.91 -30.79
C GLU A 9 7.52 33.28 -29.78
N LEU A 10 7.82 32.05 -29.34
CA LEU A 10 7.07 31.28 -28.36
C LEU A 10 7.76 31.25 -26.98
N GLY A 11 8.74 32.13 -26.75
CA GLY A 11 9.37 32.37 -25.46
C GLY A 11 10.61 31.52 -25.15
N PHE A 12 11.12 30.70 -26.08
CA PHE A 12 12.38 29.97 -25.85
C PHE A 12 13.59 30.89 -25.95
N ASP A 13 14.41 30.93 -24.91
CA ASP A 13 15.64 31.73 -24.86
C ASP A 13 16.88 30.85 -25.03
N THR A 14 17.54 30.98 -26.18
CA THR A 14 18.75 30.23 -26.49
C THR A 14 19.95 30.61 -25.63
N GLU A 15 20.03 31.85 -25.13
CA GLU A 15 21.12 32.29 -24.26
C GLU A 15 20.96 31.74 -22.84
N LEU A 16 19.73 31.74 -22.33
CA LEU A 16 19.38 31.22 -21.00
C LEU A 16 19.79 29.75 -20.82
N VAL A 17 19.61 28.92 -21.85
CA VAL A 17 19.84 27.47 -21.78
C VAL A 17 21.29 27.06 -22.06
N LYS A 18 22.18 27.98 -22.47
CA LYS A 18 23.58 27.65 -22.82
C LYS A 18 24.31 26.98 -21.69
N THR A 19 24.18 27.49 -20.46
CA THR A 19 24.84 26.94 -19.27
C THR A 19 24.40 25.49 -19.01
N ALA A 20 23.13 25.16 -19.27
CA ALA A 20 22.61 23.80 -19.13
C ALA A 20 23.24 22.82 -20.13
N LEU A 21 23.57 23.30 -21.34
CA LEU A 21 24.12 22.51 -22.45
C LEU A 21 25.66 22.48 -22.49
N MET A 22 26.34 23.09 -21.52
CA MET A 22 27.80 23.05 -21.44
C MET A 22 28.30 21.61 -21.21
N SER A 23 29.43 21.28 -21.83
CA SER A 23 30.21 20.11 -21.44
C SER A 23 30.71 20.23 -19.98
N PRO A 24 31.00 19.12 -19.28
CA PRO A 24 31.53 19.16 -17.92
C PRO A 24 32.79 20.05 -17.78
N GLU A 25 33.67 20.06 -18.78
CA GLU A 25 34.88 20.87 -18.83
C GLU A 25 34.54 22.37 -18.93
N GLN A 26 33.62 22.73 -19.83
CA GLN A 26 33.15 24.12 -19.96
C GLN A 26 32.43 24.59 -18.70
N PHE A 27 31.59 23.74 -18.11
CA PHE A 27 30.83 24.06 -16.92
C PHE A 27 31.74 24.33 -15.71
N SER A 28 32.84 23.58 -15.61
CA SER A 28 33.83 23.67 -14.52
C SER A 28 34.86 24.78 -14.71
N SER A 29 34.78 25.57 -15.78
CA SER A 29 35.76 26.62 -16.11
C SER A 29 35.73 27.82 -15.15
N LYS A 30 34.66 27.99 -14.36
CA LYS A 30 34.50 29.04 -13.35
C LYS A 30 34.12 28.43 -11.99
N PRO A 31 34.47 29.08 -10.86
CA PRO A 31 34.04 28.64 -9.54
C PRO A 31 32.52 28.76 -9.40
N ARG A 32 31.89 27.77 -8.76
CA ARG A 32 30.44 27.66 -8.60
C ARG A 32 30.09 27.20 -7.19
N LYS A 33 28.90 27.57 -6.74
CA LYS A 33 28.29 26.97 -5.54
C LYS A 33 26.89 26.50 -5.88
N LEU A 34 26.74 25.20 -6.04
CA LEU A 34 25.57 24.57 -6.59
C LEU A 34 24.55 24.23 -5.51
N ILE A 35 23.31 24.65 -5.72
CA ILE A 35 22.19 24.32 -4.86
C ILE A 35 21.13 23.63 -5.70
N LEU A 36 20.74 22.43 -5.29
CA LEU A 36 19.71 21.64 -5.94
C LEU A 36 18.42 21.65 -5.11
N GLY A 37 17.35 22.22 -5.65
CA GLY A 37 15.99 22.07 -5.14
C GLY A 37 15.27 20.89 -5.79
N ILE A 38 14.52 20.13 -5.00
CA ILE A 38 13.81 18.93 -5.44
C ILE A 38 12.37 18.97 -4.91
N ASP A 39 11.41 19.09 -5.82
CA ASP A 39 9.99 18.79 -5.59
C ASP A 39 9.73 17.34 -6.02
N MET A 40 9.27 16.48 -5.11
CA MET A 40 9.08 15.05 -5.41
C MET A 40 7.66 14.59 -5.06
N GLY A 41 6.93 14.17 -6.09
CA GLY A 41 5.65 13.50 -5.99
C GLY A 41 5.70 11.98 -6.20
N ILE A 42 4.52 11.39 -6.42
CA ILE A 42 4.36 9.95 -6.64
C ILE A 42 4.53 9.54 -8.11
N ALA A 43 4.48 10.49 -9.03
CA ALA A 43 4.54 10.28 -10.48
C ALA A 43 5.39 11.36 -11.20
N ASP A 44 6.00 12.26 -10.44
CA ASP A 44 6.56 13.51 -10.90
C ASP A 44 7.73 13.92 -9.99
N ILE A 45 8.78 14.49 -10.59
CA ILE A 45 9.90 15.11 -9.89
C ILE A 45 10.24 16.42 -10.61
N GLY A 46 10.14 17.53 -9.91
CA GLY A 46 10.69 18.82 -10.31
C GLY A 46 12.08 19.03 -9.74
N ILE A 47 12.99 19.59 -10.54
CA ILE A 47 14.30 20.03 -10.08
C ILE A 47 14.60 21.46 -10.51
N CYS A 48 15.39 22.14 -9.69
CA CYS A 48 16.07 23.38 -10.05
C CYS A 48 17.49 23.34 -9.51
N LEU A 49 18.47 23.45 -10.40
CA LEU A 49 19.88 23.61 -10.08
C LEU A 49 20.24 25.09 -10.25
N MET A 50 20.64 25.74 -9.17
CA MET A 50 21.08 27.13 -9.16
C MET A 50 22.56 27.23 -8.79
N ASP A 51 23.23 28.22 -9.34
CA ASP A 51 24.57 28.63 -8.94
C ASP A 51 24.47 29.91 -8.11
N GLU A 52 24.70 29.79 -6.81
CA GLU A 52 24.59 30.91 -5.88
C GLU A 52 25.68 31.95 -6.08
N LEU A 53 26.88 31.56 -6.54
CA LEU A 53 28.00 32.50 -6.74
C LEU A 53 27.79 33.35 -8.00
N ASN A 54 27.32 32.72 -9.07
CA ASN A 54 27.12 33.38 -10.36
C ASN A 54 25.70 33.95 -10.54
N GLN A 55 24.84 33.81 -9.52
CA GLN A 55 23.46 34.31 -9.52
C GLN A 55 22.66 33.86 -10.76
N GLU A 56 22.81 32.58 -11.13
CA GLU A 56 22.16 32.01 -12.31
C GLU A 56 21.42 30.70 -11.99
N ILE A 57 20.28 30.48 -12.66
CA ILE A 57 19.62 29.18 -12.73
C ILE A 57 20.29 28.37 -13.85
N VAL A 58 20.99 27.31 -13.47
CA VAL A 58 21.68 26.41 -14.41
C VAL A 58 20.70 25.53 -15.17
N LEU A 59 19.71 24.96 -14.47
CA LEU A 59 18.74 24.05 -15.06
C LEU A 59 17.43 24.02 -14.26
N MET A 60 16.31 24.11 -14.96
CA MET A 60 14.98 23.74 -14.44
C MET A 60 14.41 22.59 -15.27
N ALA A 61 13.92 21.54 -14.61
CA ALA A 61 13.36 20.39 -15.31
C ALA A 61 12.22 19.71 -14.53
N THR A 62 11.26 19.17 -15.26
CA THR A 62 10.23 18.26 -14.74
C THR A 62 10.42 16.87 -15.37
N HIS A 63 10.41 15.83 -14.54
CA HIS A 63 10.44 14.44 -14.97
C HIS A 63 9.21 13.69 -14.49
N LEU A 64 8.45 13.13 -15.43
CA LEU A 64 7.23 12.38 -15.21
C LEU A 64 7.47 10.88 -15.35
N PHE A 65 6.71 10.05 -14.63
CA PHE A 65 6.79 8.60 -14.74
C PHE A 65 5.50 7.92 -14.27
N ASP A 66 5.26 6.71 -14.78
CA ASP A 66 4.12 5.91 -14.33
C ASP A 66 4.23 5.52 -12.85
N CYS A 67 3.20 5.90 -12.08
CA CYS A 67 2.98 5.36 -10.75
C CYS A 67 2.56 3.88 -10.84
N PRO A 68 3.14 2.94 -10.05
CA PRO A 68 2.84 1.51 -10.13
C PRO A 68 1.50 1.13 -9.46
N ARG A 69 0.44 1.82 -9.85
CA ARG A 69 -0.96 1.63 -9.44
C ARG A 69 -1.84 1.44 -10.67
N ASN A 70 -2.95 0.74 -10.49
CA ASN A 70 -3.99 0.68 -11.50
C ASN A 70 -4.67 2.06 -11.59
N PRO A 71 -4.70 2.73 -12.76
CA PRO A 71 -5.29 4.05 -12.89
C PRO A 71 -6.78 4.15 -12.51
N LYS A 72 -7.52 3.03 -12.58
CA LYS A 72 -8.98 3.02 -12.35
C LYS A 72 -9.38 2.92 -10.87
N ASP A 73 -8.70 2.04 -10.13
CA ASP A 73 -9.05 1.74 -8.73
C ASP A 73 -7.92 2.12 -7.76
N GLN A 74 -6.82 2.66 -8.29
CA GLN A 74 -5.62 3.11 -7.56
C GLN A 74 -5.00 2.02 -6.67
N THR A 75 -5.35 0.75 -6.89
CA THR A 75 -4.75 -0.39 -6.20
C THR A 75 -3.34 -0.65 -6.73
N SER A 76 -2.46 -1.15 -5.85
CA SER A 76 -1.10 -1.49 -6.28
C SER A 76 -1.11 -2.64 -7.29
N LEU A 77 -0.40 -2.48 -8.42
CA LEU A 77 -0.24 -3.53 -9.43
C LEU A 77 0.36 -4.82 -8.83
N ALA A 78 1.17 -4.69 -7.78
CA ALA A 78 1.73 -5.82 -7.04
C ALA A 78 0.67 -6.61 -6.26
N SER A 79 -0.42 -5.96 -5.82
CA SER A 79 -1.55 -6.59 -5.14
C SER A 79 -2.32 -7.49 -6.12
N THR A 80 -2.70 -6.96 -7.30
CA THR A 80 -3.38 -7.71 -8.36
C THR A 80 -2.57 -8.94 -8.77
N ARG A 81 -1.25 -8.78 -9.00
CA ARG A 81 -0.35 -9.90 -9.29
C ARG A 81 -0.32 -10.93 -8.15
N ARG A 82 -0.33 -10.48 -6.89
CA ARG A 82 -0.32 -11.35 -5.70
C ARG A 82 -1.61 -12.17 -5.60
N GLN A 83 -2.77 -11.55 -5.85
CA GLN A 83 -4.08 -12.22 -5.86
C GLN A 83 -4.14 -13.29 -6.96
N ALA A 84 -3.77 -12.95 -8.20
CA ALA A 84 -3.75 -13.90 -9.31
C ALA A 84 -2.78 -15.07 -9.04
N ARG A 85 -1.61 -14.80 -8.45
CA ARG A 85 -0.67 -15.86 -8.02
C ARG A 85 -1.27 -16.76 -6.94
N SER A 86 -1.98 -16.19 -5.96
CA SER A 86 -2.67 -16.95 -4.92
C SER A 86 -3.72 -17.89 -5.50
N GLN A 87 -4.57 -17.37 -6.40
CA GLN A 87 -5.57 -18.17 -7.10
C GLN A 87 -4.95 -19.32 -7.90
N ARG A 88 -3.88 -19.05 -8.68
CA ARG A 88 -3.15 -20.11 -9.42
C ARG A 88 -2.62 -21.20 -8.49
N ARG A 89 -2.02 -20.83 -7.36
CA ARG A 89 -1.53 -21.80 -6.37
C ARG A 89 -2.66 -22.63 -5.78
N ASN A 90 -3.81 -22.01 -5.46
CA ASN A 90 -4.97 -22.71 -4.93
C ASN A 90 -5.56 -23.70 -5.95
N ILE A 91 -5.62 -23.32 -7.23
CA ILE A 91 -6.05 -24.21 -8.32
C ILE A 91 -5.08 -25.39 -8.46
N ALA A 92 -3.77 -25.13 -8.52
CA ALA A 92 -2.75 -26.17 -8.67
C ALA A 92 -2.76 -27.16 -7.48
N ARG A 93 -2.82 -26.64 -6.24
CA ARG A 93 -2.88 -27.47 -5.02
C ARG A 93 -4.15 -28.30 -4.94
N ARG A 94 -5.29 -27.74 -5.34
CA ARG A 94 -6.55 -28.49 -5.43
C ARG A 94 -6.43 -29.62 -6.47
N ALA A 95 -5.85 -29.34 -7.63
CA ALA A 95 -5.63 -30.35 -8.67
C ALA A 95 -4.67 -31.46 -8.19
N ALA A 96 -3.58 -31.10 -7.53
CA ALA A 96 -2.62 -32.06 -6.95
C ALA A 96 -3.27 -32.94 -5.88
N ARG A 97 -4.04 -32.37 -4.94
CA ARG A 97 -4.76 -33.15 -3.93
C ARG A 97 -5.76 -34.13 -4.57
N LYS A 98 -6.51 -33.68 -5.58
CA LYS A 98 -7.44 -34.54 -6.32
C LYS A 98 -6.71 -35.66 -7.08
N LYS A 99 -5.51 -35.39 -7.60
CA LYS A 99 -4.65 -36.41 -8.21
C LYS A 99 -4.23 -37.44 -7.17
N HIS A 100 -3.74 -37.00 -6.02
CA HIS A 100 -3.27 -37.90 -4.95
C HIS A 100 -4.38 -38.76 -4.37
N ILE A 101 -5.55 -38.17 -4.07
CA ILE A 101 -6.73 -38.94 -3.63
C ILE A 101 -7.15 -39.96 -4.69
N ARG A 102 -7.04 -39.63 -5.98
CA ARG A 102 -7.33 -40.59 -7.05
C ARG A 102 -6.34 -41.76 -7.07
N GLU A 103 -5.05 -41.51 -6.80
CA GLU A 103 -4.03 -42.56 -6.69
C GLU A 103 -4.30 -43.48 -5.49
N ILE A 104 -4.70 -42.92 -4.34
CA ILE A 104 -5.13 -43.69 -3.16
C ILE A 104 -6.33 -44.59 -3.52
N LEU A 105 -7.36 -44.02 -4.17
CA LEU A 105 -8.54 -44.80 -4.58
C LEU A 105 -8.20 -45.93 -5.58
N MET A 106 -7.18 -45.76 -6.43
CA MET A 106 -6.69 -46.82 -7.33
C MET A 106 -5.97 -47.91 -6.55
N ALA A 107 -5.07 -47.53 -5.64
CA ALA A 107 -4.27 -48.47 -4.84
C ALA A 107 -5.14 -49.39 -3.97
N HIS A 108 -6.26 -48.86 -3.45
CA HIS A 108 -7.25 -49.64 -2.69
C HIS A 108 -8.32 -50.33 -3.58
N GLY A 109 -8.17 -50.34 -4.90
CA GLY A 109 -9.08 -51.02 -5.83
C GLY A 109 -10.49 -50.43 -5.92
N ILE A 110 -10.72 -49.23 -5.38
CA ILE A 110 -12.03 -48.57 -5.42
C ILE A 110 -12.34 -48.06 -6.84
N ILE A 111 -11.33 -47.64 -7.59
CA ILE A 111 -11.49 -47.21 -8.99
C ILE A 111 -10.51 -47.96 -9.91
N PRO A 112 -10.83 -48.13 -11.20
CA PRO A 112 -9.92 -48.79 -12.15
C PRO A 112 -8.60 -48.03 -12.32
N GLU A 113 -7.52 -48.77 -12.60
CA GLU A 113 -6.26 -48.17 -13.05
C GLU A 113 -6.48 -47.28 -14.29
N GLY A 114 -5.76 -46.16 -14.35
CA GLY A 114 -5.88 -45.21 -15.47
C GLY A 114 -7.16 -44.35 -15.47
N ALA A 115 -8.07 -44.52 -14.51
CA ALA A 115 -9.26 -43.66 -14.39
C ALA A 115 -8.89 -42.17 -14.33
N THR A 116 -9.55 -41.35 -15.17
CA THR A 116 -9.33 -39.90 -15.24
C THR A 116 -10.31 -39.14 -14.35
N ALA A 117 -10.15 -37.81 -14.26
CA ALA A 117 -11.06 -36.96 -13.51
C ALA A 117 -12.52 -37.02 -14.03
N GLU A 118 -12.74 -37.38 -15.30
CA GLU A 118 -14.06 -37.51 -15.91
C GLU A 118 -14.84 -38.70 -15.35
N TRP A 119 -14.15 -39.72 -14.83
CA TRP A 119 -14.78 -40.90 -14.24
C TRP A 119 -15.70 -40.53 -13.06
N PHE A 120 -15.38 -39.47 -12.32
CA PHE A 120 -16.15 -38.99 -11.18
C PHE A 120 -17.35 -38.09 -11.55
N SER A 121 -17.50 -37.74 -12.83
CA SER A 121 -18.62 -36.95 -13.32
C SER A 121 -19.93 -37.72 -13.15
N ILE A 122 -21.00 -36.99 -12.82
CA ILE A 122 -22.34 -37.54 -12.71
C ILE A 122 -22.81 -38.03 -14.10
N ARG A 123 -23.30 -39.25 -14.16
CA ARG A 123 -23.93 -39.81 -15.37
C ARG A 123 -25.45 -39.70 -15.27
N LYS A 124 -26.13 -39.77 -16.42
CA LYS A 124 -27.60 -39.75 -16.47
C LYS A 124 -28.16 -40.89 -15.61
N GLY A 125 -29.05 -40.55 -14.68
CA GLY A 125 -29.68 -41.51 -13.75
C GLY A 125 -28.93 -41.72 -12.43
N GLU A 126 -27.72 -41.18 -12.25
CA GLU A 126 -27.00 -41.27 -10.98
C GLU A 126 -27.46 -40.19 -9.99
N GLN A 127 -27.48 -40.54 -8.70
CA GLN A 127 -27.71 -39.58 -7.62
C GLN A 127 -26.58 -38.54 -7.55
N ASP A 128 -26.91 -37.35 -7.06
CA ASP A 128 -25.92 -36.32 -6.77
C ASP A 128 -25.11 -36.64 -5.51
N ASN A 129 -23.99 -35.94 -5.34
CA ASN A 129 -23.02 -36.26 -4.31
C ASN A 129 -23.54 -36.02 -2.87
N ILE A 130 -24.46 -35.07 -2.67
CA ILE A 130 -24.98 -34.78 -1.33
C ILE A 130 -25.95 -35.89 -0.93
N GLN A 131 -26.78 -36.36 -1.87
CA GLN A 131 -27.65 -37.52 -1.63
C GLN A 131 -26.85 -38.79 -1.33
N LEU A 132 -25.74 -39.02 -2.04
CA LEU A 132 -24.86 -40.16 -1.76
C LEU A 132 -24.21 -40.10 -0.37
N ARG A 133 -23.90 -38.90 0.13
CA ARG A 133 -23.37 -38.73 1.50
C ARG A 133 -24.39 -39.11 2.57
N VAL A 134 -25.67 -38.77 2.36
CA VAL A 134 -26.76 -39.18 3.27
C VAL A 134 -27.04 -40.67 3.14
N LYS A 135 -27.12 -41.20 1.91
CA LYS A 135 -27.29 -42.63 1.63
C LYS A 135 -26.22 -43.48 2.34
N GLY A 136 -24.99 -42.99 2.41
CA GLY A 136 -23.87 -43.69 3.05
C GLY A 136 -24.01 -43.93 4.56
N LEU A 137 -25.04 -43.37 5.21
CA LEU A 137 -25.34 -43.62 6.62
C LEU A 137 -26.33 -44.78 6.81
N THR A 138 -27.12 -45.12 5.79
CA THR A 138 -28.23 -46.08 5.91
C THR A 138 -28.16 -47.24 4.93
N GLU A 139 -27.41 -47.11 3.84
CA GLU A 139 -27.29 -48.11 2.77
C GLU A 139 -25.84 -48.33 2.34
N VAL A 140 -25.51 -49.54 1.88
CA VAL A 140 -24.19 -49.87 1.35
C VAL A 140 -23.92 -49.07 0.07
N LEU A 141 -22.82 -48.31 0.04
CA LEU A 141 -22.34 -47.60 -1.13
C LEU A 141 -21.49 -48.51 -2.02
N SER A 142 -21.76 -48.48 -3.32
CA SER A 142 -20.91 -49.11 -4.33
C SER A 142 -19.55 -48.41 -4.44
N ASN A 143 -18.56 -49.10 -5.04
CA ASN A 143 -17.23 -48.54 -5.35
C ASN A 143 -17.33 -47.14 -6.00
N ARG A 144 -18.27 -47.00 -6.94
CA ARG A 144 -18.48 -45.76 -7.69
C ARG A 144 -19.09 -44.66 -6.84
N GLU A 145 -20.02 -44.99 -5.95
CA GLU A 145 -20.65 -44.01 -5.06
C GLU A 145 -19.65 -43.52 -4.01
N LEU A 146 -18.96 -44.44 -3.33
CA LEU A 146 -17.93 -44.11 -2.33
C LEU A 146 -16.80 -43.27 -2.93
N ALA A 147 -16.27 -43.65 -4.10
CA ALA A 147 -15.26 -42.87 -4.81
C ALA A 147 -15.72 -41.45 -5.16
N ARG A 148 -16.99 -41.28 -5.59
CA ARG A 148 -17.55 -39.96 -5.90
C ARG A 148 -17.66 -39.10 -4.64
N VAL A 149 -18.07 -39.67 -3.50
CA VAL A 149 -18.13 -38.99 -2.19
C VAL A 149 -16.75 -38.49 -1.78
N LEU A 150 -15.75 -39.36 -1.72
CA LEU A 150 -14.38 -39.02 -1.30
C LEU A 150 -13.73 -38.00 -2.24
N TYR A 151 -13.91 -38.15 -3.55
CA TYR A 151 -13.37 -37.20 -4.53
C TYR A 151 -14.06 -35.82 -4.49
N ALA A 152 -15.31 -35.75 -4.06
CA ALA A 152 -16.02 -34.49 -3.90
C ALA A 152 -15.53 -33.69 -2.68
N PHE A 153 -15.26 -34.35 -1.55
CA PHE A 153 -14.61 -33.74 -0.39
C PHE A 153 -13.21 -33.23 -0.73
N ALA A 154 -12.43 -33.97 -1.54
CA ALA A 154 -11.15 -33.48 -2.06
C ALA A 154 -11.26 -32.12 -2.76
N ASN A 155 -12.37 -31.89 -3.46
CA ASN A 155 -12.64 -30.62 -4.15
C ASN A 155 -13.09 -29.51 -3.17
N ARG A 156 -13.76 -29.87 -2.07
CA ARG A 156 -14.47 -28.99 -1.11
C ARG A 156 -14.23 -29.42 0.34
N ARG A 157 -12.99 -29.32 0.81
CA ARG A 157 -12.57 -29.82 2.13
C ARG A 157 -12.84 -28.86 3.31
N GLY A 158 -13.84 -27.98 3.19
CA GLY A 158 -14.11 -26.97 4.21
C GLY A 158 -13.05 -25.87 4.36
N TYR A 159 -13.31 -24.97 5.31
CA TYR A 159 -12.40 -23.94 5.79
C TYR A 159 -11.36 -24.55 6.74
N ILE A 160 -10.12 -24.07 6.68
CA ILE A 160 -9.06 -24.47 7.60
C ILE A 160 -8.66 -23.22 8.36
N ASP A 161 -8.82 -23.23 9.68
CA ASP A 161 -8.36 -22.11 10.49
C ASP A 161 -6.83 -22.14 10.59
N HIS A 162 -6.22 -20.98 10.40
CA HIS A 162 -4.76 -20.80 10.42
C HIS A 162 -4.32 -19.88 11.56
N GLY A 163 -5.17 -19.67 12.57
CA GLY A 163 -4.90 -18.84 13.77
C GLY A 163 -4.76 -17.33 13.51
N LYS A 164 -4.51 -16.91 12.27
CA LYS A 164 -4.26 -15.51 11.88
C LYS A 164 -5.44 -14.92 11.12
N ALA A 165 -6.53 -14.52 11.78
CA ALA A 165 -7.61 -13.84 11.06
C ALA A 165 -8.68 -13.06 11.86
N ASP A 166 -8.32 -12.33 12.91
CA ASP A 166 -9.29 -11.38 13.50
C ASP A 166 -9.45 -10.07 12.69
N ASN A 167 -8.62 -9.86 11.66
CA ASN A 167 -8.65 -8.66 10.79
C ASN A 167 -9.24 -8.88 9.38
N ASP A 168 -9.59 -10.11 8.98
CA ASP A 168 -10.22 -10.36 7.68
C ASP A 168 -11.76 -10.37 7.86
N LYS A 169 -12.44 -9.45 7.17
CA LYS A 169 -13.91 -9.31 7.25
C LYS A 169 -14.61 -10.62 6.89
N ASP A 170 -14.01 -11.41 6.01
CA ASP A 170 -14.60 -12.65 5.50
C ASP A 170 -14.41 -13.84 6.45
N VAL A 171 -13.26 -13.93 7.13
CA VAL A 171 -13.02 -15.03 8.11
C VAL A 171 -13.97 -14.94 9.29
N GLY A 172 -14.28 -13.74 9.78
CA GLY A 172 -15.30 -13.58 10.80
C GLY A 172 -16.72 -13.96 10.32
N LYS A 173 -17.02 -13.98 9.00
CA LYS A 173 -18.32 -14.51 8.51
C LYS A 173 -18.29 -16.03 8.50
N VAL A 174 -17.17 -16.60 8.06
CA VAL A 174 -16.95 -18.04 8.09
C VAL A 174 -17.06 -18.57 9.51
N LYS A 175 -16.31 -18.04 10.49
CA LYS A 175 -16.38 -18.50 11.90
C LYS A 175 -17.78 -18.43 12.51
N LYS A 176 -18.53 -17.36 12.22
CA LYS A 176 -19.92 -17.24 12.68
C LYS A 176 -20.82 -18.30 12.03
N ALA A 177 -20.69 -18.51 10.72
CA ALA A 177 -21.45 -19.54 10.00
C ALA A 177 -21.10 -20.94 10.48
N LEU A 178 -19.82 -21.22 10.79
CA LEU A 178 -19.38 -22.49 11.36
C LEU A 178 -20.08 -22.78 12.69
N LYS A 179 -20.10 -21.79 13.60
CA LYS A 179 -20.77 -21.91 14.89
C LYS A 179 -22.28 -22.17 14.73
N VAL A 180 -22.95 -21.38 13.91
CA VAL A 180 -24.40 -21.55 13.63
C VAL A 180 -24.69 -22.92 13.03
N ASN A 181 -23.84 -23.39 12.11
CA ASN A 181 -24.01 -24.70 11.49
C ASN A 181 -23.78 -25.84 12.50
N ALA A 182 -22.83 -25.71 13.42
CA ALA A 182 -22.64 -26.66 14.51
C ALA A 182 -23.86 -26.72 15.44
N GLU A 183 -24.41 -25.56 15.82
CA GLU A 183 -25.64 -25.46 16.63
C GLU A 183 -26.86 -26.08 15.92
N ILE A 184 -27.01 -25.87 14.61
CA ILE A 184 -28.08 -26.48 13.80
C ILE A 184 -27.94 -28.00 13.77
N MET A 185 -26.71 -28.50 13.58
CA MET A 185 -26.42 -29.93 13.56
C MET A 185 -26.83 -30.59 14.87
N GLU A 186 -26.41 -30.00 16.00
CA GLU A 186 -26.72 -30.49 17.34
C GLU A 186 -28.22 -30.44 17.64
N ALA A 187 -28.88 -29.30 17.40
CA ALA A 187 -30.29 -29.10 17.70
C ALA A 187 -31.24 -30.03 16.92
N ASN A 188 -30.84 -30.48 15.73
CA ASN A 188 -31.63 -31.37 14.89
C ASN A 188 -31.16 -32.84 14.93
N GLY A 189 -30.13 -33.15 15.73
CA GLY A 189 -29.57 -34.49 15.82
C GLY A 189 -28.96 -35.00 14.51
N TYR A 190 -28.44 -34.10 13.66
CA TYR A 190 -27.77 -34.51 12.43
C TYR A 190 -26.37 -35.02 12.75
N GLU A 191 -26.03 -36.19 12.19
CA GLU A 191 -24.69 -36.78 12.31
C GLU A 191 -23.73 -36.24 11.25
N THR A 192 -24.25 -35.87 10.07
CA THR A 192 -23.46 -35.30 8.97
C THR A 192 -24.07 -34.02 8.41
N PHE A 193 -23.22 -33.10 7.95
CA PHE A 193 -23.70 -31.85 7.35
C PHE A 193 -24.49 -32.08 6.04
N ALA A 194 -24.32 -33.24 5.40
CA ALA A 194 -25.13 -33.62 4.24
C ALA A 194 -26.62 -33.76 4.58
N GLN A 195 -26.96 -34.29 5.76
CA GLN A 195 -28.36 -34.43 6.21
C GLN A 195 -29.04 -33.07 6.34
N TYR A 196 -28.30 -32.05 6.80
CA TYR A 196 -28.79 -30.68 6.78
C TYR A 196 -28.91 -30.14 5.34
N LEU A 197 -27.88 -30.31 4.50
CA LEU A 197 -27.87 -29.74 3.15
C LEU A 197 -28.99 -30.25 2.23
N VAL A 198 -29.44 -31.51 2.37
CA VAL A 198 -30.53 -32.05 1.55
C VAL A 198 -31.89 -31.43 1.87
N THR A 199 -32.07 -30.87 3.08
CA THR A 199 -33.32 -30.19 3.47
C THR A 199 -33.39 -28.75 2.94
N GLN A 200 -32.27 -28.21 2.45
CA GLN A 200 -32.20 -26.82 2.02
C GLN A 200 -32.63 -26.64 0.57
N PRO A 201 -33.35 -25.55 0.23
CA PRO A 201 -33.75 -25.25 -1.15
C PRO A 201 -32.54 -24.98 -2.08
N ARG A 202 -31.38 -24.72 -1.49
CA ARG A 202 -30.14 -24.47 -2.21
C ARG A 202 -28.96 -25.00 -1.42
N ILE A 203 -28.15 -25.84 -2.05
CA ILE A 203 -26.99 -26.46 -1.40
C ILE A 203 -25.76 -25.52 -1.37
N ARG A 204 -25.70 -24.54 -2.28
CA ARG A 204 -24.45 -23.82 -2.61
C ARG A 204 -24.51 -22.33 -2.37
N ASN A 205 -23.51 -21.82 -1.66
CA ASN A 205 -23.29 -20.40 -1.41
C ASN A 205 -23.19 -19.58 -2.71
N ARG A 206 -23.68 -18.34 -2.65
CA ARG A 206 -23.52 -17.30 -3.67
C ARG A 206 -22.42 -16.34 -3.25
N GLN A 207 -22.14 -15.35 -4.10
CA GLN A 207 -21.25 -14.26 -3.73
C GLN A 207 -21.78 -13.58 -2.45
N ASP A 208 -20.89 -13.34 -1.49
CA ASP A 208 -21.15 -12.76 -0.17
C ASP A 208 -22.04 -13.56 0.79
N ASP A 209 -22.36 -14.81 0.45
CA ASP A 209 -23.15 -15.71 1.27
C ASP A 209 -22.27 -16.84 1.84
N TYR A 210 -22.39 -17.06 3.15
CA TYR A 210 -21.56 -18.01 3.92
C TYR A 210 -22.40 -19.07 4.63
N THR A 211 -23.70 -19.15 4.35
CA THR A 211 -24.67 -19.97 5.10
C THR A 211 -24.23 -21.43 5.18
N HIS A 212 -23.78 -22.02 4.09
CA HIS A 212 -23.37 -23.43 4.05
C HIS A 212 -21.84 -23.61 4.11
N CYS A 213 -21.18 -22.86 4.99
CA CYS A 213 -19.76 -23.04 5.28
C CYS A 213 -19.53 -24.10 6.37
N ILE A 214 -18.58 -24.98 6.13
CA ILE A 214 -18.07 -25.98 7.10
C ILE A 214 -16.56 -25.87 7.19
N ASP A 215 -15.98 -26.29 8.30
CA ASP A 215 -14.53 -26.40 8.46
C ASP A 215 -14.06 -27.81 8.09
N ILE A 216 -12.75 -28.01 8.14
CA ILE A 216 -12.12 -29.29 7.82
C ILE A 216 -12.46 -30.36 8.84
N ASP A 217 -12.67 -30.00 10.10
CA ASP A 217 -12.93 -30.96 11.17
C ASP A 217 -14.34 -31.54 11.01
N MET A 218 -15.34 -30.70 10.73
CA MET A 218 -16.69 -31.16 10.36
C MET A 218 -16.69 -32.09 9.13
N VAL A 219 -15.81 -31.85 8.15
CA VAL A 219 -15.66 -32.74 6.98
C VAL A 219 -15.03 -34.06 7.39
N VAL A 220 -14.06 -34.04 8.30
CA VAL A 220 -13.38 -35.25 8.78
C VAL A 220 -14.33 -36.09 9.63
N ASP A 221 -15.11 -35.47 10.50
CA ASP A 221 -16.14 -36.13 11.29
C ASP A 221 -17.19 -36.79 10.39
N GLU A 222 -17.61 -36.12 9.31
CA GLU A 222 -18.52 -36.70 8.33
C GLU A 222 -17.90 -37.89 7.56
N VAL A 223 -16.62 -37.82 7.23
CA VAL A 223 -15.90 -38.96 6.63
C VAL A 223 -15.85 -40.12 7.61
N HIS A 224 -15.48 -39.87 8.88
CA HIS A 224 -15.49 -40.89 9.93
C HIS A 224 -16.86 -41.53 10.11
N ALA A 225 -17.94 -40.74 10.14
CA ALA A 225 -19.31 -41.22 10.24
C ALA A 225 -19.66 -42.14 9.05
N ILE A 226 -19.39 -41.71 7.81
CA ILE A 226 -19.65 -42.53 6.62
C ILE A 226 -18.87 -43.85 6.68
N PHE A 227 -17.57 -43.82 7.00
CA PHE A 227 -16.77 -45.04 7.07
C PHE A 227 -17.24 -45.99 8.18
N ARG A 228 -17.62 -45.46 9.35
CA ARG A 228 -18.21 -46.25 10.45
C ARG A 228 -19.50 -46.95 10.01
N HIS A 229 -20.47 -46.21 9.50
CA HIS A 229 -21.75 -46.77 9.03
C HIS A 229 -21.56 -47.78 7.91
N GLN A 230 -20.65 -47.50 6.96
CA GLN A 230 -20.36 -48.44 5.88
C GLN A 230 -19.74 -49.76 6.41
N ARG A 231 -18.88 -49.71 7.44
CA ARG A 231 -18.38 -50.92 8.10
C ARG A 231 -19.48 -51.70 8.82
N GLU A 232 -20.35 -51.00 9.55
CA GLU A 232 -21.49 -51.60 10.25
C GLU A 232 -22.48 -52.29 9.29
N LEU A 233 -22.66 -51.72 8.10
CA LEU A 233 -23.46 -52.29 7.02
C LEU A 233 -22.75 -53.41 6.24
N GLY A 234 -21.53 -53.80 6.61
CA GLY A 234 -20.77 -54.88 6.00
C GLY A 234 -20.03 -54.52 4.71
N ASN A 235 -19.77 -53.23 4.45
CA ASN A 235 -19.05 -52.80 3.25
C ASN A 235 -17.54 -53.06 3.37
N GLY A 236 -17.04 -54.12 2.74
CA GLY A 236 -15.62 -54.48 2.72
C GLY A 236 -14.67 -53.45 2.10
N LEU A 237 -15.21 -52.40 1.45
CA LEU A 237 -14.42 -51.29 0.89
C LEU A 237 -14.03 -50.24 1.94
N ALA A 238 -14.74 -50.16 3.06
CA ALA A 238 -14.58 -49.11 4.07
C ALA A 238 -13.48 -49.45 5.10
N THR A 239 -12.29 -49.81 4.61
CA THR A 239 -11.16 -50.22 5.46
C THR A 239 -10.56 -49.06 6.26
N GLU A 240 -10.03 -49.34 7.45
CA GLU A 240 -9.34 -48.33 8.28
C GLU A 240 -8.11 -47.76 7.58
N SER A 241 -7.41 -48.59 6.78
CA SER A 241 -6.25 -48.16 6.00
C SER A 241 -6.62 -47.11 4.94
N LEU A 242 -7.69 -47.36 4.17
CA LEU A 242 -8.19 -46.39 3.19
C LEU A 242 -8.61 -45.09 3.86
N GLU A 243 -9.35 -45.18 4.97
CA GLU A 243 -9.80 -44.03 5.75
C GLU A 243 -8.63 -43.17 6.23
N GLY A 244 -7.61 -43.79 6.85
CA GLY A 244 -6.42 -43.12 7.36
C GLY A 244 -5.60 -42.42 6.27
N GLU A 245 -5.28 -43.13 5.19
CA GLU A 245 -4.53 -42.56 4.06
C GLU A 245 -5.29 -41.41 3.39
N TYR A 246 -6.60 -41.59 3.20
CA TYR A 246 -7.47 -40.56 2.62
C TYR A 246 -7.53 -39.30 3.51
N LEU A 247 -7.72 -39.45 4.82
CA LEU A 247 -7.78 -38.31 5.75
C LEU A 247 -6.45 -37.57 5.84
N ALA A 248 -5.31 -38.28 5.83
CA ALA A 248 -3.99 -37.68 5.75
C ALA A 248 -3.85 -36.82 4.47
N ALA A 249 -4.26 -37.35 3.32
CA ALA A 249 -4.25 -36.61 2.06
C ALA A 249 -5.24 -35.42 2.05
N LEU A 250 -6.38 -35.54 2.72
CA LEU A 250 -7.42 -34.51 2.78
C LEU A 250 -6.97 -33.34 3.66
N ARG A 251 -6.44 -33.62 4.86
CA ARG A 251 -5.94 -32.65 5.85
C ARG A 251 -4.62 -32.00 5.45
N TRP A 252 -3.88 -32.57 4.50
CA TRP A 252 -2.57 -32.06 4.10
C TRP A 252 -2.54 -30.54 3.85
N LEU A 253 -1.59 -29.88 4.51
CA LEU A 253 -1.29 -28.46 4.42
C LEU A 253 0.15 -28.25 3.96
N THR A 254 0.41 -27.05 3.42
CA THR A 254 1.80 -26.62 3.21
C THR A 254 2.41 -26.36 4.57
N ASP A 255 3.57 -26.94 4.83
CA ASP A 255 4.41 -26.65 6.00
C ASP A 255 4.48 -25.13 6.25
N THR A 256 4.04 -24.74 7.45
CA THR A 256 3.97 -23.35 7.89
C THR A 256 5.31 -22.85 8.41
N THR A 257 6.19 -23.73 8.87
CA THR A 257 7.52 -23.38 9.38
C THR A 257 8.37 -22.73 8.29
N THR A 258 8.41 -23.31 7.08
CA THR A 258 9.09 -22.72 5.92
C THR A 258 8.56 -21.32 5.61
N ARG A 259 7.23 -21.13 5.71
CA ARG A 259 6.60 -19.82 5.47
C ARG A 259 7.01 -18.81 6.54
N ASP A 260 6.96 -19.19 7.81
CA ASP A 260 7.31 -18.31 8.92
C ASP A 260 8.80 -17.95 8.88
N ARG A 261 9.69 -18.87 8.47
CA ARG A 261 11.11 -18.55 8.17
C ARG A 261 11.27 -17.51 7.07
N ILE A 262 10.50 -17.61 5.98
CA ILE A 262 10.52 -16.62 4.89
C ILE A 262 9.96 -15.26 5.35
N ILE A 263 9.02 -15.24 6.30
CA ILE A 263 8.51 -14.00 6.88
C ILE A 263 9.58 -13.40 7.81
N TYR A 264 10.17 -14.21 8.68
CA TYR A 264 11.22 -13.82 9.60
C TYR A 264 12.47 -13.31 8.88
N SER A 265 12.83 -13.88 7.72
CA SER A 265 13.98 -13.40 6.94
C SER A 265 13.83 -11.95 6.46
N LYS A 266 12.59 -11.46 6.35
CA LYS A 266 12.25 -10.07 6.01
C LYS A 266 12.28 -9.11 7.20
N VAL A 267 12.44 -9.61 8.41
CA VAL A 267 12.65 -8.78 9.59
C VAL A 267 13.93 -7.98 9.37
N GLY A 268 13.85 -6.67 9.65
CA GLY A 268 14.99 -5.78 9.52
C GLY A 268 16.12 -6.08 10.49
N TYR A 269 17.26 -5.46 10.24
CA TYR A 269 18.43 -5.55 11.13
C TYR A 269 18.40 -4.52 12.25
N CYS A 270 19.13 -4.81 13.31
CA CYS A 270 19.31 -3.95 14.47
C CYS A 270 19.82 -2.56 14.07
N THR A 271 19.31 -1.53 14.72
CA THR A 271 19.75 -0.14 14.52
C THR A 271 21.18 0.10 14.98
N TYR A 272 21.63 -0.61 16.02
CA TYR A 272 22.98 -0.49 16.57
C TYR A 272 23.98 -1.47 15.94
N LEU A 273 23.58 -2.74 15.78
CA LEU A 273 24.49 -3.83 15.41
C LEU A 273 24.47 -4.19 13.91
N GLY A 274 23.48 -3.70 13.14
CA GLY A 274 23.42 -3.96 11.70
C GLY A 274 23.23 -5.42 11.31
N GLU A 275 23.50 -5.73 10.04
CA GLU A 275 23.47 -7.09 9.49
C GLU A 275 24.65 -7.91 10.05
N PRO A 276 24.46 -9.20 10.42
CA PRO A 276 23.26 -10.03 10.28
C PRO A 276 22.27 -9.99 11.46
N VAL A 277 22.47 -9.13 12.46
CA VAL A 277 21.71 -9.16 13.71
C VAL A 277 20.26 -8.67 13.52
N LYS A 278 19.28 -9.57 13.63
CA LYS A 278 17.85 -9.26 13.47
C LYS A 278 17.27 -8.50 14.67
N ARG A 279 16.19 -7.76 14.42
CA ARG A 279 15.41 -7.05 15.44
C ARG A 279 14.66 -8.04 16.36
N ALA A 280 14.49 -7.67 17.61
CA ALA A 280 13.65 -8.35 18.59
C ALA A 280 12.15 -8.08 18.32
N PRO A 281 11.25 -8.97 18.76
CA PRO A 281 9.83 -8.67 18.87
C PRO A 281 9.58 -7.41 19.69
N GLN A 282 8.51 -6.67 19.37
CA GLN A 282 8.08 -5.55 20.24
C GLN A 282 7.54 -6.02 21.59
N SER A 283 7.07 -7.27 21.63
CA SER A 283 6.45 -7.92 22.79
C SER A 283 7.41 -8.88 23.49
N SER A 284 8.71 -8.58 23.43
CA SER A 284 9.71 -9.23 24.29
C SER A 284 9.77 -8.53 25.64
N ILE A 285 10.05 -9.25 26.72
CA ILE A 285 10.13 -8.70 28.08
C ILE A 285 11.21 -7.63 28.18
N SER A 286 12.38 -7.82 27.56
CA SER A 286 13.41 -6.76 27.53
C SER A 286 12.96 -5.51 26.77
N SER A 287 12.10 -5.64 25.75
CA SER A 287 11.55 -4.46 25.06
C SER A 287 10.63 -3.67 25.99
N GLU A 288 9.83 -4.35 26.80
CA GLU A 288 8.94 -3.71 27.77
C GLU A 288 9.73 -3.06 28.90
N ILE A 289 10.76 -3.72 29.44
CA ILE A 289 11.63 -3.19 30.49
C ILE A 289 12.38 -1.94 30.02
N VAL A 290 13.07 -2.01 28.87
CA VAL A 290 13.80 -0.86 28.31
C VAL A 290 12.84 0.30 28.00
N ARG A 291 11.63 0.01 27.51
CA ARG A 291 10.59 1.03 27.29
C ARG A 291 10.11 1.65 28.61
N ALA A 292 9.95 0.87 29.67
CA ALA A 292 9.58 1.37 30.99
C ALA A 292 10.65 2.33 31.52
N TYR A 293 11.92 1.91 31.49
CA TYR A 293 13.06 2.76 31.84
C TYR A 293 13.08 4.06 31.04
N GLN A 294 13.01 3.97 29.71
CA GLN A 294 13.00 5.14 28.84
C GLN A 294 11.82 6.06 29.10
N THR A 295 10.64 5.52 29.35
CA THR A 295 9.43 6.31 29.62
C THR A 295 9.61 7.09 30.91
N LEU A 296 10.00 6.42 32.00
CA LEU A 296 10.20 7.04 33.30
C LEU A 296 11.35 8.06 33.29
N ALA A 297 12.45 7.77 32.60
CA ALA A 297 13.57 8.70 32.43
C ALA A 297 13.18 10.02 31.72
N ASN A 298 12.18 9.96 30.82
CA ASN A 298 11.70 11.14 30.09
C ASN A 298 10.56 11.87 30.82
N VAL A 299 10.10 11.37 31.96
CA VAL A 299 9.11 12.08 32.79
C VAL A 299 9.78 13.33 33.34
N LYS A 300 9.19 14.48 33.01
CA LYS A 300 9.57 15.79 33.53
C LYS A 300 8.49 16.26 34.49
N ILE A 301 8.90 16.61 35.70
CA ILE A 301 8.03 17.05 36.79
C ILE A 301 8.18 18.57 36.90
N GLU A 302 7.10 19.30 36.73
CA GLU A 302 7.04 20.75 36.82
C GLU A 302 6.58 21.15 38.22
N HIS A 303 7.41 21.93 38.90
CA HIS A 303 7.18 22.43 40.26
C HIS A 303 6.78 23.90 40.21
N ILE A 304 5.90 24.34 41.11
CA ILE A 304 5.55 25.77 41.22
C ILE A 304 6.75 26.52 41.79
N GLY A 305 7.28 27.48 41.04
CA GLY A 305 8.36 28.37 41.49
C GLY A 305 9.76 27.73 41.54
N ALA A 306 9.92 26.49 41.09
CA ALA A 306 11.21 25.80 41.03
C ALA A 306 11.49 25.19 39.64
N PRO A 307 12.77 24.97 39.27
CA PRO A 307 13.12 24.29 38.02
C PRO A 307 12.52 22.89 37.97
N ALA A 308 12.04 22.50 36.80
CA ALA A 308 11.50 21.17 36.59
C ALA A 308 12.56 20.08 36.78
N THR A 309 12.19 18.97 37.40
CA THR A 309 13.07 17.84 37.72
C THR A 309 12.71 16.60 36.89
N GLN A 310 13.50 15.54 37.04
CA GLN A 310 13.27 14.21 36.48
C GLN A 310 13.26 13.18 37.61
N ILE A 311 12.74 11.98 37.34
CA ILE A 311 12.74 10.89 38.31
C ILE A 311 14.18 10.42 38.54
N GLU A 312 14.59 10.36 39.81
CA GLU A 312 15.91 9.85 40.20
C GLU A 312 16.12 8.40 39.74
N PRO A 313 17.31 8.03 39.21
CA PRO A 313 17.57 6.70 38.68
C PRO A 313 17.28 5.55 39.66
N SER A 314 17.63 5.68 40.94
CA SER A 314 17.35 4.65 41.96
C SER A 314 15.86 4.37 42.14
N VAL A 315 15.05 5.43 42.22
CA VAL A 315 13.59 5.35 42.33
C VAL A 315 13.00 4.74 41.07
N ARG A 316 13.48 5.16 39.89
CA ARG A 316 13.07 4.59 38.60
C ARG A 316 13.32 3.08 38.55
N ASN A 317 14.50 2.63 38.97
CA ASN A 317 14.88 1.21 38.95
C ASN A 317 13.95 0.40 39.88
N GLN A 318 13.69 0.90 41.10
CA GLN A 318 12.73 0.26 42.01
C GLN A 318 11.32 0.14 41.40
N ILE A 319 10.84 1.19 40.73
CA ILE A 319 9.52 1.17 40.08
C ILE A 319 9.48 0.11 38.98
N VAL A 320 10.52 0.00 38.16
CA VAL A 320 10.58 -1.00 37.08
C VAL A 320 10.61 -2.42 37.66
N HIS A 321 11.46 -2.69 38.66
CA HIS A 321 11.50 -3.99 39.34
C HIS A 321 10.14 -4.38 39.92
N ASP A 322 9.43 -3.45 40.57
CA ASP A 322 8.09 -3.71 41.09
C ASP A 322 7.06 -4.08 40.01
N LEU A 323 7.16 -3.49 38.82
CA LEU A 323 6.20 -3.73 37.73
C LEU A 323 6.33 -5.11 37.11
N PHE A 324 7.53 -5.71 37.16
CA PHE A 324 7.82 -7.00 36.55
C PHE A 324 7.83 -8.16 37.56
N LYS A 325 7.45 -7.94 38.82
CA LYS A 325 7.24 -9.04 39.78
C LYS A 325 6.16 -10.02 39.30
N VAL A 326 6.36 -11.30 39.61
CA VAL A 326 5.37 -12.36 39.34
C VAL A 326 4.08 -12.09 40.11
N SER A 327 2.96 -12.04 39.39
CA SER A 327 1.61 -11.96 39.95
C SER A 327 0.60 -12.43 38.90
N LYS A 328 -0.59 -12.87 39.31
CA LYS A 328 -1.60 -13.43 38.39
C LYS A 328 -1.98 -12.50 37.23
N ASN A 329 -2.16 -11.21 37.51
CA ASN A 329 -2.62 -10.23 36.52
C ASN A 329 -1.91 -8.88 36.71
N PRO A 330 -0.61 -8.78 36.34
CA PRO A 330 0.16 -7.55 36.49
C PRO A 330 -0.55 -6.38 35.80
N LYS A 331 -0.79 -5.28 36.52
CA LYS A 331 -1.54 -4.12 35.99
C LYS A 331 -0.59 -3.04 35.47
N PRO A 332 -0.97 -2.29 34.41
CA PRO A 332 -0.18 -1.16 33.93
C PRO A 332 -0.03 -0.08 35.00
N LEU A 333 1.12 0.62 35.02
CA LEU A 333 1.34 1.76 35.90
C LEU A 333 0.57 2.97 35.39
N LYS A 334 -0.43 3.44 36.14
CA LYS A 334 -1.14 4.70 35.85
C LYS A 334 -0.34 5.91 36.32
N TRP A 335 -0.57 7.07 35.71
CA TRP A 335 0.05 8.32 36.15
C TRP A 335 -0.32 8.66 37.60
N SER A 336 -1.56 8.39 38.02
CA SER A 336 -1.99 8.59 39.40
C SER A 336 -1.25 7.68 40.40
N GLN A 337 -0.87 6.47 39.98
CA GLN A 337 -0.07 5.56 40.79
C GLN A 337 1.39 6.00 40.82
N LEU A 338 1.93 6.49 39.70
CA LEU A 338 3.26 7.06 39.65
C LEU A 338 3.38 8.29 40.56
N ARG A 339 2.39 9.21 40.54
CA ARG A 339 2.32 10.35 41.46
C ARG A 339 2.44 9.91 42.91
N LYS A 340 1.64 8.91 43.31
CA LYS A 340 1.67 8.35 44.67
C LYS A 340 3.01 7.72 45.02
N LYS A 341 3.64 7.00 44.08
CA LYS A 341 4.97 6.38 44.28
C LYS A 341 6.10 7.41 44.40
N LEU A 342 5.94 8.59 43.81
CA LEU A 342 6.91 9.69 43.84
C LEU A 342 6.64 10.69 44.98
N ASP A 343 5.54 10.52 45.73
CA ASP A 343 5.11 11.44 46.80
C ASP A 343 5.06 12.91 46.36
N LEU A 344 4.52 13.17 45.16
CA LEU A 344 4.48 14.53 44.61
C LEU A 344 3.41 15.39 45.28
N ALA A 345 3.75 16.67 45.51
CA ALA A 345 2.80 17.66 46.00
C ALA A 345 1.62 17.85 45.03
N ASP A 346 0.47 18.27 45.54
CA ASP A 346 -0.73 18.53 44.71
C ASP A 346 -0.49 19.62 43.64
N THR A 347 0.45 20.53 43.92
CA THR A 347 0.87 21.61 43.02
C THR A 347 1.82 21.16 41.91
N ASP A 348 2.46 20.00 42.06
CA ASP A 348 3.38 19.47 41.05
C ASP A 348 2.60 18.84 39.90
N THR A 349 3.09 19.01 38.67
CA THR A 349 2.45 18.46 37.47
C THR A 349 3.45 17.72 36.59
N PHE A 350 2.99 16.69 35.89
CA PHE A 350 3.80 16.04 34.86
C PHE A 350 3.71 16.84 33.55
N ALA A 351 4.86 17.21 32.98
CA ALA A 351 4.91 18.01 31.76
C ALA A 351 4.12 17.33 30.63
N GLY A 352 3.08 18.02 30.13
CA GLY A 352 2.25 17.52 29.04
C GLY A 352 1.13 16.55 29.43
N ILE A 353 0.94 16.26 30.73
CA ILE A 353 -0.17 15.43 31.24
C ILE A 353 -1.09 16.30 32.09
N ARG A 354 -2.40 16.24 31.84
CA ARG A 354 -3.39 16.92 32.69
C ARG A 354 -3.67 16.07 33.91
N GLN A 355 -3.76 16.70 35.08
CA GLN A 355 -4.07 16.01 36.34
C GLN A 355 -5.38 15.20 36.25
N SER A 356 -6.39 15.71 35.53
CA SER A 356 -7.66 15.01 35.28
C SER A 356 -7.52 13.70 34.49
N ASP A 357 -6.47 13.56 33.69
CA ASP A 357 -6.22 12.38 32.87
C ASP A 357 -5.37 11.34 33.64
N GLU A 358 -4.76 11.69 34.78
CA GLU A 358 -3.82 10.83 35.52
C GLU A 358 -4.44 9.52 36.03
N GLY A 359 -5.73 9.54 36.39
CA GLY A 359 -6.45 8.35 36.88
C GLY A 359 -6.86 7.36 35.78
N LYS A 360 -6.87 7.81 34.52
CA LYS A 360 -7.32 7.02 33.36
C LYS A 360 -6.13 6.53 32.53
N ASP A 361 -5.16 7.41 32.29
CA ASP A 361 -4.03 7.14 31.41
C ASP A 361 -2.97 6.23 32.09
N ALA A 362 -2.54 5.20 31.36
CA ALA A 362 -1.37 4.40 31.73
C ALA A 362 -0.07 5.13 31.33
N CYS A 363 0.84 5.29 32.29
CA CYS A 363 2.21 5.74 32.09
C CYS A 363 3.07 4.62 31.47
N VAL A 364 3.08 3.43 32.09
CA VAL A 364 3.84 2.26 31.61
C VAL A 364 2.90 1.08 31.39
N LYS A 365 3.02 0.42 30.23
CA LYS A 365 2.25 -0.78 29.85
C LYS A 365 3.16 -1.99 29.72
N LEU A 366 2.64 -3.15 30.13
CA LEU A 366 3.33 -4.44 30.17
C LEU A 366 2.46 -5.61 29.65
N PRO A 367 1.90 -5.52 28.43
CA PRO A 367 1.00 -6.55 27.91
C PRO A 367 1.67 -7.92 27.67
N ALA A 368 2.95 -7.96 27.29
CA ALA A 368 3.64 -9.25 27.11
C ALA A 368 3.87 -9.95 28.45
N TRP A 369 4.36 -9.21 29.45
CA TRP A 369 4.53 -9.73 30.81
C TRP A 369 3.20 -10.17 31.41
N ASN A 370 2.15 -9.36 31.27
CA ASN A 370 0.81 -9.72 31.75
C ASN A 370 0.27 -11.00 31.09
N THR A 371 0.53 -11.22 29.80
CA THR A 371 0.09 -12.43 29.10
C THR A 371 0.83 -13.67 29.60
N LEU A 372 2.16 -13.61 29.78
CA LEU A 372 2.91 -14.72 30.37
C LEU A 372 2.37 -15.06 31.77
N CYS A 373 2.17 -14.04 32.61
CA CYS A 373 1.64 -14.21 33.94
C CYS A 373 0.22 -14.79 33.95
N SER A 374 -0.72 -14.20 33.20
CA SER A 374 -2.12 -14.64 33.23
C SER A 374 -2.33 -16.03 32.65
N THR A 375 -1.50 -16.47 31.69
CA THR A 375 -1.51 -17.83 31.17
C THR A 375 -0.85 -18.82 32.13
N LEU A 376 0.34 -18.52 32.64
CA LEU A 376 1.17 -19.50 33.35
C LEU A 376 1.01 -19.50 34.87
N HIS A 377 0.46 -18.45 35.48
CA HIS A 377 0.42 -18.32 36.95
C HIS A 377 -0.33 -19.47 37.63
N ASP A 378 -1.45 -19.92 37.06
CA ASP A 378 -2.21 -21.06 37.60
C ASP A 378 -1.84 -22.38 36.89
N LEU A 379 -1.37 -22.31 35.64
CA LEU A 379 -1.09 -23.49 34.79
C LEU A 379 0.29 -24.11 35.07
N ASN A 380 1.33 -23.29 35.19
CA ASN A 380 2.71 -23.72 35.47
C ASN A 380 3.50 -22.59 36.20
N PRO A 381 3.31 -22.43 37.52
CA PRO A 381 3.96 -21.39 38.31
C PRO A 381 5.50 -21.53 38.36
N ALA A 382 6.01 -22.76 38.29
CA ALA A 382 7.45 -23.03 38.33
C ALA A 382 8.14 -22.46 37.07
N LEU A 383 7.56 -22.71 35.89
CA LEU A 383 8.03 -22.12 34.65
C LEU A 383 7.94 -20.60 34.68
N LEU A 384 6.83 -20.03 35.18
CA LEU A 384 6.67 -18.57 35.25
C LEU A 384 7.77 -17.91 36.11
N ASN A 385 8.11 -18.48 37.27
CA ASN A 385 9.22 -17.99 38.09
C ASN A 385 10.57 -18.12 37.37
N ARG A 386 10.79 -19.23 36.65
CA ARG A 386 11.99 -19.38 35.83
C ARG A 386 12.08 -18.31 34.73
N LEU A 387 10.96 -17.94 34.09
CA LEU A 387 10.92 -16.86 33.08
C LEU A 387 11.14 -15.47 33.68
N HIS A 388 10.74 -15.26 34.94
CA HIS A 388 11.03 -14.04 35.68
C HIS A 388 12.54 -13.89 35.93
N ASP A 389 13.18 -14.96 36.39
CA ASP A 389 14.59 -14.97 36.77
C ASP A 389 15.52 -15.02 35.54
N ASP A 390 15.08 -15.68 34.47
CA ASP A 390 15.76 -15.74 33.18
C ASP A 390 14.94 -14.99 32.10
N ILE A 391 15.12 -13.67 32.07
CA ILE A 391 14.46 -12.79 31.09
C ILE A 391 14.88 -13.12 29.65
N ASP A 392 16.09 -13.67 29.45
CA ASP A 392 16.57 -14.02 28.11
C ASP A 392 15.83 -15.26 27.58
N LEU A 393 15.51 -16.23 28.45
CA LEU A 393 14.58 -17.32 28.16
C LEU A 393 13.16 -16.80 27.87
N ALA A 394 12.64 -15.86 28.67
CA ALA A 394 11.34 -15.25 28.41
C ALA A 394 11.29 -14.53 27.05
N ASP A 395 12.34 -13.78 26.70
CA ASP A 395 12.48 -13.14 25.39
C ASP A 395 12.54 -14.14 24.24
N ALA A 396 13.19 -15.30 24.44
CA ALA A 396 13.25 -16.38 23.45
C ALA A 396 11.85 -16.96 23.19
N ILE A 397 11.05 -17.20 24.24
CA ILE A 397 9.67 -17.67 24.13
C ILE A 397 8.78 -16.63 23.43
N CYS A 398 8.85 -15.36 23.82
CA CYS A 398 8.12 -14.28 23.14
C CYS A 398 8.54 -14.16 21.66
N SER A 399 9.82 -14.41 21.36
CA SER A 399 10.34 -14.47 19.99
C SER A 399 9.78 -15.63 19.19
N ALA A 400 9.66 -16.80 19.79
CA ALA A 400 9.01 -17.95 19.17
C ALA A 400 7.51 -17.71 18.94
N ALA A 401 6.80 -17.13 19.91
CA ALA A 401 5.38 -16.82 19.80
C ALA A 401 5.10 -15.77 18.71
N THR A 402 6.03 -14.81 18.54
CA THR A 402 5.96 -13.77 17.49
C THR A 402 6.30 -14.33 16.10
N PHE A 403 7.14 -15.35 16.04
CA PHE A 403 7.53 -16.02 14.81
C PHE A 403 6.40 -16.90 14.26
N ALA A 404 5.76 -17.67 15.15
CA ALA A 404 4.91 -18.79 14.76
C ALA A 404 3.53 -18.37 14.20
N SER A 405 3.01 -19.22 13.32
CA SER A 405 1.62 -19.19 12.84
C SER A 405 0.82 -20.43 13.17
N SER A 406 1.44 -21.42 13.83
CA SER A 406 0.87 -22.71 14.21
C SER A 406 1.57 -23.23 15.47
N SER A 407 0.94 -24.19 16.14
CA SER A 407 1.51 -24.90 17.30
C SER A 407 2.83 -25.58 16.94
N GLU A 408 2.88 -26.28 15.81
CA GLU A 408 4.08 -26.96 15.30
C GLU A 408 5.25 -25.97 15.07
N ALA A 409 4.98 -24.83 14.42
CA ALA A 409 5.99 -23.81 14.19
C ALA A 409 6.47 -23.16 15.51
N PHE A 410 5.57 -23.02 16.48
CA PHE A 410 5.91 -22.47 17.79
C PHE A 410 6.79 -23.44 18.59
N ALA A 411 6.38 -24.70 18.69
CA ALA A 411 7.14 -25.75 19.37
C ALA A 411 8.53 -25.94 18.75
N THR A 412 8.60 -26.02 17.41
CA THR A 412 9.88 -26.10 16.68
C THR A 412 10.77 -24.90 16.99
N ARG A 413 10.20 -23.69 17.00
CA ARG A 413 10.97 -22.47 17.21
C ARG A 413 11.46 -22.32 18.66
N ILE A 414 10.70 -22.78 19.64
CA ILE A 414 11.16 -22.85 21.04
C ILE A 414 12.36 -23.80 21.12
N ALA A 415 12.24 -25.02 20.59
CA ALA A 415 13.32 -26.01 20.60
C ALA A 415 14.61 -25.53 19.91
N GLU A 416 14.52 -24.62 18.93
CA GLU A 416 15.68 -23.98 18.30
C GLU A 416 16.36 -22.89 19.14
N LEU A 417 15.63 -22.28 20.06
CA LEU A 417 16.07 -21.08 20.79
C LEU A 417 16.41 -21.35 22.25
N THR A 418 15.92 -22.44 22.82
CA THR A 418 15.97 -22.73 24.25
C THR A 418 16.30 -24.19 24.50
N ASP A 419 17.14 -24.45 25.50
CA ASP A 419 17.42 -25.79 26.01
C ASP A 419 16.77 -25.99 27.40
N GLY A 420 16.49 -27.25 27.75
CA GLY A 420 16.05 -27.61 29.10
C GLY A 420 14.61 -27.24 29.46
N LEU A 421 13.68 -27.18 28.49
CA LEU A 421 12.24 -27.16 28.75
C LEU A 421 11.69 -28.59 28.76
N SER A 422 10.88 -28.91 29.76
CA SER A 422 10.20 -30.21 29.87
C SER A 422 9.02 -30.31 28.89
N LYS A 423 8.46 -31.52 28.73
CA LYS A 423 7.21 -31.69 27.93
C LYS A 423 6.04 -30.90 28.53
N GLU A 424 5.94 -30.88 29.86
CA GLU A 424 4.91 -30.14 30.59
C GLU A 424 5.05 -28.62 30.40
N ASP A 425 6.29 -28.11 30.37
CA ASP A 425 6.55 -26.70 30.02
C ASP A 425 6.06 -26.40 28.61
N MET A 426 6.35 -27.28 27.65
CA MET A 426 5.92 -27.11 26.26
C MET A 426 4.40 -27.12 26.11
N GLU A 427 3.70 -28.04 26.77
CA GLU A 427 2.24 -28.09 26.79
C GLU A 427 1.65 -26.81 27.38
N SER A 428 2.21 -26.33 28.49
CA SER A 428 1.78 -25.07 29.11
C SER A 428 2.01 -23.85 28.21
N LEU A 429 3.13 -23.81 27.49
CA LEU A 429 3.44 -22.73 26.55
C LEU A 429 2.51 -22.74 25.34
N LEU A 430 2.05 -23.91 24.88
CA LEU A 430 1.12 -24.03 23.75
C LEU A 430 -0.26 -23.38 24.01
N GLU A 431 -0.56 -23.00 25.25
CA GLU A 431 -1.74 -22.19 25.62
C GLU A 431 -1.53 -20.69 25.43
N LEU A 432 -0.29 -20.23 25.21
CA LEU A 432 -0.03 -18.83 24.91
C LEU A 432 -0.71 -18.43 23.59
N PRO A 433 -1.18 -17.18 23.46
CA PRO A 433 -1.86 -16.72 22.27
C PRO A 433 -0.86 -16.37 21.13
N TYR A 434 -0.02 -17.33 20.72
CA TYR A 434 0.89 -17.16 19.58
C TYR A 434 0.12 -16.87 18.30
N GLY A 435 0.69 -16.02 17.43
CA GLY A 435 -0.01 -15.53 16.25
C GLY A 435 -1.11 -14.48 16.50
N SER A 436 -1.41 -14.15 17.77
CA SER A 436 -2.27 -13.01 18.13
C SER A 436 -1.61 -11.66 17.80
N LYS A 437 -2.40 -10.58 17.82
CA LYS A 437 -1.90 -9.23 17.55
C LYS A 437 -0.79 -8.79 18.52
N LEU A 438 -0.82 -9.25 19.76
CA LEU A 438 0.22 -8.96 20.74
C LEU A 438 1.57 -9.50 20.27
N PHE A 439 1.63 -10.78 19.88
CA PHE A 439 2.84 -11.39 19.33
C PHE A 439 2.95 -11.15 17.82
N THR A 440 2.85 -9.88 17.41
CA THR A 440 3.19 -9.45 16.05
C THR A 440 4.09 -8.24 16.05
N GLY A 441 5.02 -8.21 15.08
CA GLY A 441 5.87 -7.05 14.84
C GLY A 441 7.19 -7.07 15.61
N TYR A 442 8.16 -6.33 15.06
CA TYR A 442 9.54 -6.27 15.55
C TYR A 442 9.91 -4.81 15.81
N GLY A 443 10.69 -4.58 16.88
CA GLY A 443 11.21 -3.26 17.25
C GLY A 443 12.33 -2.78 16.32
N SER A 444 13.07 -1.76 16.73
CA SER A 444 14.27 -1.27 16.02
C SER A 444 15.58 -1.89 16.54
N THR A 445 15.52 -2.58 17.67
CA THR A 445 16.65 -3.09 18.45
C THR A 445 16.65 -4.62 18.44
N SER A 446 17.81 -5.27 18.51
CA SER A 446 17.95 -6.74 18.60
C SER A 446 17.84 -7.22 20.04
N PRO A 447 17.61 -8.53 20.30
CA PRO A 447 17.62 -9.07 21.66
C PRO A 447 18.93 -8.75 22.39
N LYS A 448 20.09 -8.95 21.75
CA LYS A 448 21.41 -8.62 22.32
C LYS A 448 21.54 -7.16 22.76
N ALA A 449 21.22 -6.22 21.87
CA ALA A 449 21.25 -4.79 22.23
C ALA A 449 20.21 -4.41 23.31
N LEU A 450 19.04 -5.07 23.36
CA LEU A 450 18.07 -4.87 24.44
C LEU A 450 18.60 -5.40 25.79
N GLN A 451 19.27 -6.55 25.79
CA GLN A 451 19.94 -7.11 26.96
C GLN A 451 21.01 -6.15 27.50
N MET A 452 21.84 -5.60 26.62
CA MET A 452 22.86 -4.58 26.98
C MET A 452 22.22 -3.33 27.58
N LEU A 453 21.16 -2.81 26.95
CA LEU A 453 20.45 -1.63 27.45
C LEU A 453 19.76 -1.89 28.80
N ARG A 454 19.08 -3.04 28.94
CA ARG A 454 18.45 -3.49 30.18
C ARG A 454 19.46 -3.49 31.32
N GLY A 455 20.61 -4.14 31.13
CA GLY A 455 21.68 -4.18 32.12
C GLY A 455 22.25 -2.79 32.44
N ALA A 456 22.42 -1.92 31.44
CA ALA A 456 22.94 -0.57 31.66
C ALA A 456 21.98 0.31 32.49
N PHE A 457 20.66 0.18 32.31
CA PHE A 457 19.70 0.98 33.07
C PHE A 457 19.67 0.68 34.58
N GLU A 458 20.21 -0.47 35.01
CA GLU A 458 20.38 -0.79 36.42
C GLU A 458 21.42 0.10 37.12
N ASP A 459 22.35 0.69 36.36
CA ASP A 459 23.32 1.66 36.88
C ASP A 459 22.65 3.02 37.15
N THR A 460 22.79 3.51 38.38
CA THR A 460 22.21 4.78 38.83
C THR A 460 22.86 6.00 38.18
N ASN A 461 24.00 5.86 37.49
CA ASN A 461 24.60 6.92 36.67
C ASN A 461 23.87 7.15 35.34
N ILE A 462 23.04 6.20 34.90
CA ILE A 462 22.32 6.29 33.63
C ILE A 462 21.04 7.10 33.80
N LYS A 463 21.03 8.34 33.30
CA LYS A 463 19.87 9.23 33.42
C LYS A 463 18.89 9.06 32.27
N ARG A 464 19.38 8.78 31.06
CA ARG A 464 18.56 8.62 29.85
C ARG A 464 19.15 7.58 28.90
N LEU A 465 18.37 7.23 27.87
CA LEU A 465 18.77 6.25 26.85
C LEU A 465 20.11 6.58 26.18
N TYR A 466 20.40 7.85 25.91
CA TYR A 466 21.68 8.25 25.33
C TYR A 466 22.87 7.80 26.18
N ASP A 467 22.77 7.94 27.50
CA ASP A 467 23.85 7.57 28.42
C ASP A 467 24.03 6.05 28.41
N ALA A 468 22.93 5.29 28.37
CA ALA A 468 22.96 3.83 28.20
C ALA A 468 23.59 3.42 26.86
N GLU A 469 23.26 4.11 25.76
CA GLU A 469 23.87 3.85 24.45
C GLU A 469 25.38 4.08 24.46
N VAL A 470 25.85 5.12 25.17
CA VAL A 470 27.29 5.43 25.31
C VAL A 470 27.96 4.39 26.20
N ALA A 471 27.42 4.11 27.38
CA ALA A 471 28.00 3.16 28.35
C ALA A 471 28.13 1.75 27.79
N THR A 472 27.20 1.34 26.92
CA THR A 472 27.22 0.03 26.26
C THR A 472 28.02 -0.02 24.96
N GLY A 473 28.55 1.12 24.49
CA GLY A 473 29.22 1.25 23.18
C GLY A 473 28.27 1.17 21.97
N LEU A 474 26.95 1.06 22.18
CA LEU A 474 25.96 1.00 21.11
C LEU A 474 25.90 2.30 20.30
N TYR A 475 26.18 3.46 20.92
CA TYR A 475 26.26 4.74 20.23
C TYR A 475 27.33 4.73 19.13
N ASP A 476 28.54 4.27 19.48
CA ASP A 476 29.66 4.22 18.54
C ASP A 476 29.46 3.13 17.48
N ALA A 477 28.90 1.97 17.87
CA ALA A 477 28.52 0.93 16.92
C ALA A 477 27.53 1.44 15.85
N ARG A 478 26.52 2.22 16.28
CA ARG A 478 25.56 2.86 15.37
C ARG A 478 26.21 3.87 14.44
N LYS A 479 27.17 4.67 14.94
CA LYS A 479 27.95 5.62 14.13
C LYS A 479 28.83 4.89 13.10
N ALA A 480 29.55 3.86 13.52
CA ALA A 480 30.39 3.05 12.62
C ALA A 480 29.57 2.36 11.53
N LEU A 481 28.37 1.86 11.87
CA LEU A 481 27.45 1.26 10.91
C LEU A 481 26.92 2.29 9.90
N ALA A 482 26.66 3.52 10.33
CA ALA A 482 26.30 4.61 9.44
C ALA A 482 27.46 4.91 8.48
N ALA A 483 28.69 5.07 8.97
CA ALA A 483 29.88 5.31 8.15
C ALA A 483 30.11 4.21 7.09
N LYS A 484 29.95 2.92 7.44
CA LYS A 484 30.06 1.80 6.49
C LYS A 484 29.00 1.82 5.38
N ARG A 485 27.86 2.49 5.59
CA ARG A 485 26.81 2.63 4.57
C ARG A 485 27.10 3.79 3.60
N ASN A 486 28.09 4.63 3.85
CA ASN A 486 28.22 5.95 3.23
C ASN A 486 29.11 6.02 1.98
N THR A 487 29.72 4.92 1.51
CA THR A 487 30.62 4.98 0.35
C THR A 487 30.19 4.06 -0.80
N PRO A 488 29.57 4.62 -1.85
CA PRO A 488 29.63 4.04 -3.19
C PRO A 488 31.04 4.25 -3.76
N ASP A 489 31.63 3.21 -4.37
CA ASP A 489 32.98 3.27 -4.97
C ASP A 489 33.08 4.28 -6.14
N ASP A 490 31.95 4.70 -6.71
CA ASP A 490 31.85 5.52 -7.93
C ASP A 490 31.41 6.98 -7.70
N GLY A 491 31.22 7.41 -6.44
CA GLY A 491 30.76 8.77 -6.11
C GLY A 491 29.30 9.07 -6.47
N LEU A 492 28.51 8.07 -6.90
CA LEU A 492 27.11 8.23 -7.30
C LEU A 492 26.14 7.74 -6.24
N LEU A 493 24.92 8.30 -6.24
CA LEU A 493 23.88 7.88 -5.29
C LEU A 493 23.53 6.40 -5.50
N LYS A 494 23.67 5.59 -4.44
CA LYS A 494 23.32 4.16 -4.47
C LYS A 494 21.80 3.94 -4.51
N PRO A 495 21.30 2.79 -5.03
CA PRO A 495 19.86 2.49 -5.03
C PRO A 495 19.22 2.55 -3.63
N TYR A 496 18.08 3.24 -3.50
CA TYR A 496 17.35 3.33 -2.24
C TYR A 496 16.92 1.96 -1.69
N SER A 497 16.63 0.97 -2.55
CA SER A 497 16.36 -0.41 -2.13
C SER A 497 17.55 -1.11 -1.44
N LYS A 498 18.80 -0.71 -1.75
CA LYS A 498 20.00 -1.18 -1.03
C LYS A 498 20.18 -0.44 0.29
N TYR A 499 19.79 0.84 0.35
CA TYR A 499 19.84 1.64 1.58
C TYR A 499 18.77 1.22 2.60
N SER A 500 17.54 1.01 2.14
CA SER A 500 16.38 0.57 2.92
C SER A 500 15.80 -0.73 2.35
N PRO A 501 16.46 -1.89 2.60
CA PRO A 501 16.01 -3.19 2.07
C PRO A 501 14.65 -3.64 2.63
N ILE A 502 14.19 -3.00 3.69
CA ILE A 502 12.89 -3.26 4.34
C ILE A 502 11.76 -2.54 3.59
N CYS A 503 12.05 -1.48 2.82
CA CYS A 503 11.02 -0.78 2.06
C CYS A 503 10.52 -1.64 0.90
N THR A 504 9.30 -2.18 1.04
CA THR A 504 8.64 -2.98 0.00
C THR A 504 7.54 -2.24 -0.75
N ASN A 505 7.41 -0.93 -0.56
CA ASN A 505 6.37 -0.14 -1.23
C ASN A 505 6.83 0.19 -2.67
N PRO A 506 6.16 -0.37 -3.71
CA PRO A 506 6.61 -0.20 -5.09
C PRO A 506 6.54 1.25 -5.58
N VAL A 507 5.63 2.08 -5.04
CA VAL A 507 5.52 3.50 -5.40
C VAL A 507 6.76 4.25 -4.95
N VAL A 508 7.14 4.08 -3.68
CA VAL A 508 8.35 4.68 -3.10
C VAL A 508 9.59 4.23 -3.85
N LEU A 509 9.73 2.93 -4.11
CA LEU A 509 10.87 2.40 -4.85
C LEU A 509 10.95 2.97 -6.27
N ARG A 510 9.82 3.20 -6.94
CA ARG A 510 9.78 3.80 -8.28
C ARG A 510 10.19 5.27 -8.22
N SER A 511 9.59 6.09 -7.35
CA SER A 511 9.94 7.51 -7.19
C SER A 511 11.42 7.69 -6.84
N CYS A 512 11.93 6.94 -5.85
CA CYS A 512 13.34 7.01 -5.46
C CYS A 512 14.29 6.52 -6.56
N ALA A 513 13.88 5.54 -7.38
CA ALA A 513 14.68 5.09 -8.52
C ALA A 513 14.78 6.17 -9.61
N GLN A 514 13.72 6.94 -9.85
CA GLN A 514 13.77 8.07 -10.79
C GLN A 514 14.58 9.23 -10.21
N LEU A 515 14.37 9.57 -8.94
CA LEU A 515 15.19 10.58 -8.26
C LEU A 515 16.68 10.22 -8.33
N ARG A 516 17.04 8.95 -8.09
CA ARG A 516 18.43 8.48 -8.26
C ARG A 516 18.98 8.76 -9.65
N LYS A 517 18.21 8.52 -10.72
CA LYS A 517 18.68 8.77 -12.08
C LYS A 517 18.93 10.26 -12.28
N ILE A 518 18.01 11.11 -11.85
CA ILE A 518 18.11 12.57 -11.93
C ILE A 518 19.36 13.07 -11.19
N ILE A 519 19.53 12.68 -9.92
CA ILE A 519 20.72 13.05 -9.12
C ILE A 519 22.00 12.57 -9.78
N ASN A 520 22.06 11.31 -10.24
CA ASN A 520 23.27 10.78 -10.86
C ASN A 520 23.54 11.42 -12.22
N SER A 521 22.52 11.87 -12.96
CA SER A 521 22.71 12.64 -14.18
C SER A 521 23.23 14.05 -13.86
N ILE A 522 22.68 14.73 -12.84
CA ILE A 522 23.21 16.01 -12.36
C ILE A 522 24.68 15.88 -11.98
N ILE A 523 25.05 14.86 -11.20
CA ILE A 523 26.45 14.64 -10.77
C ILE A 523 27.37 14.43 -11.98
N ARG A 524 26.93 13.71 -13.00
CA ARG A 524 27.73 13.47 -14.21
C ARG A 524 27.92 14.71 -15.09
N HIS A 525 26.89 15.57 -15.19
CA HIS A 525 26.94 16.75 -16.04
C HIS A 525 27.53 17.98 -15.34
N TYR A 526 27.20 18.19 -14.07
CA TYR A 526 27.46 19.44 -13.34
C TYR A 526 28.28 19.24 -12.06
N GLY A 527 28.60 17.99 -11.67
CA GLY A 527 29.26 17.68 -10.40
C GLY A 527 28.29 17.55 -9.22
N LEU A 528 28.83 17.20 -8.05
CA LEU A 528 28.04 17.06 -6.82
C LEU A 528 27.53 18.44 -6.35
N PRO A 529 26.22 18.64 -6.16
CA PRO A 529 25.72 19.89 -5.61
C PRO A 529 26.22 20.11 -4.17
N ASP A 530 26.68 21.32 -3.85
CA ASP A 530 27.12 21.68 -2.49
C ASP A 530 25.98 21.61 -1.47
N THR A 531 24.75 21.87 -1.90
CA THR A 531 23.56 21.81 -1.06
C THR A 531 22.41 21.18 -1.81
N ILE A 532 21.69 20.27 -1.15
CA ILE A 532 20.46 19.68 -1.67
C ILE A 532 19.29 20.03 -0.73
N ARG A 533 18.21 20.57 -1.29
CA ARG A 533 16.98 20.94 -0.59
C ARG A 533 15.85 20.10 -1.15
N VAL A 534 15.24 19.28 -0.30
CA VAL A 534 14.14 18.38 -0.68
C VAL A 534 12.86 18.86 -0.01
N GLU A 535 11.78 18.98 -0.79
CA GLU A 535 10.47 19.18 -0.19
C GLU A 535 10.07 17.96 0.66
N VAL A 536 9.86 18.25 1.93
CA VAL A 536 9.18 17.37 2.86
C VAL A 536 7.75 17.89 3.02
N ALA A 537 6.79 16.99 2.95
CA ALA A 537 5.46 17.26 3.48
C ALA A 537 5.47 17.23 5.02
N ASN A 538 6.42 17.96 5.64
CA ASN A 538 6.29 18.42 7.01
C ASN A 538 5.49 19.71 6.95
N GLU A 539 4.46 19.79 7.77
CA GLU A 539 3.81 21.06 8.07
C GLU A 539 4.88 22.00 8.69
N LEU A 540 4.83 23.28 8.32
CA LEU A 540 5.58 24.33 9.02
C LEU A 540 5.37 24.18 10.53
N LYS A 541 6.29 24.70 11.36
CA LYS A 541 6.10 24.75 12.82
C LYS A 541 4.70 25.31 13.11
N HIS A 542 3.79 24.44 13.51
CA HIS A 542 2.43 24.81 13.86
C HIS A 542 2.47 25.97 14.85
N THR A 543 1.64 26.99 14.61
CA THR A 543 1.43 28.06 15.59
C THR A 543 1.03 27.46 16.93
N LYS A 544 1.20 28.18 18.05
CA LYS A 544 0.74 27.70 19.38
C LYS A 544 -0.73 27.25 19.34
N ARG A 545 -1.56 27.94 18.55
CA ARG A 545 -2.98 27.60 18.31
C ARG A 545 -3.16 26.29 17.55
N GLU A 546 -2.42 26.06 16.46
CA GLU A 546 -2.48 24.82 15.68
C GLU A 546 -1.95 23.61 16.46
N LYS A 547 -0.86 23.78 17.22
CA LYS A 547 -0.37 22.73 18.14
C LYS A 547 -1.43 22.38 19.18
N LYS A 548 -2.12 23.38 19.73
CA LYS A 548 -3.23 23.18 20.67
C LYS A 548 -4.39 22.45 20.00
N LEU A 549 -4.73 22.77 18.75
CA LEU A 549 -5.78 22.09 17.98
C LEU A 549 -5.43 20.62 17.69
N ILE A 550 -4.22 20.33 17.23
CA ILE A 550 -3.73 18.96 16.96
C ILE A 550 -3.69 18.16 18.25
N THR A 551 -3.12 18.74 19.32
CA THR A 551 -3.04 18.09 20.63
C THR A 551 -4.45 17.82 21.17
N SER A 552 -5.36 18.79 21.08
CA SER A 552 -6.76 18.61 21.49
C SER A 552 -7.47 17.56 20.64
N GLY A 553 -7.20 17.50 19.34
CA GLY A 553 -7.72 16.49 18.42
C GLY A 553 -7.18 15.08 18.74
N ASN A 554 -5.90 14.96 19.09
CA ASN A 554 -5.29 13.69 19.51
C ASN A 554 -5.85 13.22 20.86
N ILE A 555 -5.98 14.13 21.83
CA ILE A 555 -6.61 13.85 23.14
C ILE A 555 -8.06 13.41 22.93
N TYR A 556 -8.82 14.12 22.10
CA TYR A 556 -10.20 13.77 21.77
C TYR A 556 -10.28 12.38 21.12
N ASN A 557 -9.47 12.11 20.10
CA ASN A 557 -9.39 10.80 19.45
C ASN A 557 -9.08 9.68 20.45
N ARG A 558 -8.16 9.92 21.38
CA ARG A 558 -7.81 8.97 22.43
C ARG A 558 -8.99 8.71 23.36
N LYS A 559 -9.61 9.75 23.91
CA LYS A 559 -10.78 9.65 24.81
C LYS A 559 -11.95 8.92 24.15
N VAL A 560 -12.22 9.23 22.88
CA VAL A 560 -13.28 8.58 22.11
C VAL A 560 -12.96 7.11 21.85
N ASN A 561 -11.70 6.77 21.55
CA ASN A 561 -11.29 5.38 21.38
C ASN A 561 -11.34 4.61 22.70
N GLU A 562 -10.92 5.19 23.82
CA GLU A 562 -10.97 4.56 25.15
C GLU A 562 -12.41 4.29 25.56
N LYS A 563 -13.28 5.31 25.48
CA LYS A 563 -14.72 5.12 25.74
C LYS A 563 -15.31 4.01 24.87
N ALA A 564 -15.01 4.01 23.58
CA ALA A 564 -15.51 2.97 22.68
C ALA A 564 -14.96 1.58 23.03
N LYS A 565 -13.73 1.47 23.55
CA LYS A 565 -13.22 0.19 24.07
C LYS A 565 -13.95 -0.23 25.35
N ASP A 566 -14.16 0.70 26.28
CA ASP A 566 -14.87 0.43 27.54
C ASP A 566 -16.30 -0.03 27.25
N ASP A 567 -17.03 0.69 26.38
CA ASP A 567 -18.39 0.34 25.97
C ASP A 567 -18.43 -1.08 25.32
N ILE A 568 -17.39 -1.49 24.59
CA ILE A 568 -17.28 -2.85 23.99
C ILE A 568 -16.98 -3.91 25.04
N VAL A 569 -16.03 -3.63 25.94
CA VAL A 569 -15.63 -4.57 27.01
C VAL A 569 -16.82 -4.86 27.91
N GLU A 570 -17.54 -3.82 28.33
CA GLU A 570 -18.74 -3.93 29.15
C GLU A 570 -19.83 -4.74 28.44
N TYR A 571 -20.14 -4.42 27.18
CA TYR A 571 -21.21 -5.07 26.45
C TYR A 571 -20.92 -6.54 26.08
N LEU A 572 -19.67 -6.86 25.72
CA LEU A 572 -19.27 -8.22 25.31
C LEU A 572 -18.73 -9.07 26.45
N GLY A 573 -18.59 -8.53 27.67
CA GLY A 573 -18.03 -9.23 28.82
C GLY A 573 -16.56 -9.64 28.62
N LEU A 574 -15.75 -8.80 27.95
CA LEU A 574 -14.34 -9.11 27.70
C LEU A 574 -13.49 -8.91 28.96
N SER A 575 -12.39 -9.64 29.06
CA SER A 575 -11.43 -9.51 30.17
C SER A 575 -10.74 -8.14 30.20
N ASP A 576 -10.40 -7.58 29.04
CA ASP A 576 -9.81 -6.25 28.91
C ASP A 576 -9.94 -5.63 27.51
N ALA A 577 -9.41 -4.40 27.41
CA ALA A 577 -9.37 -3.53 26.25
C ALA A 577 -8.39 -3.96 25.12
N ASP A 578 -7.54 -4.96 25.35
CA ASP A 578 -6.59 -5.49 24.38
C ASP A 578 -7.22 -6.61 23.53
N HIS A 579 -8.29 -7.24 24.04
CA HIS A 579 -9.14 -8.17 23.31
C HIS A 579 -10.16 -7.48 22.38
N VAL A 580 -10.26 -6.14 22.42
CA VAL A 580 -11.17 -5.37 21.57
C VAL A 580 -10.70 -5.37 20.11
N ARG A 581 -11.57 -5.86 19.22
CA ARG A 581 -11.31 -5.88 17.77
C ARG A 581 -11.36 -4.47 17.17
N GLY A 582 -10.44 -4.17 16.26
CA GLY A 582 -10.35 -2.85 15.62
C GLY A 582 -11.60 -2.44 14.82
N ARG A 583 -12.35 -3.40 14.28
CA ARG A 583 -13.61 -3.15 13.56
C ARG A 583 -14.73 -2.70 14.49
N ASP A 584 -14.81 -3.26 15.69
CA ASP A 584 -15.87 -2.96 16.65
C ASP A 584 -15.59 -1.60 17.27
N LEU A 585 -14.31 -1.29 17.49
CA LEU A 585 -13.86 0.05 17.87
C LEU A 585 -14.27 1.14 16.86
N GLU A 586 -14.13 0.88 15.55
CA GLU A 586 -14.55 1.83 14.52
C GLU A 586 -16.07 2.01 14.47
N LYS A 587 -16.84 0.92 14.61
CA LYS A 587 -18.30 0.95 14.67
C LYS A 587 -18.82 1.75 15.87
N VAL A 588 -18.39 1.39 17.08
CA VAL A 588 -18.83 2.05 18.33
C VAL A 588 -18.42 3.51 18.34
N ARG A 589 -17.24 3.84 17.81
CA ARG A 589 -16.84 5.25 17.65
C ARG A 589 -17.85 6.00 16.79
N LEU A 590 -18.19 5.48 15.61
CA LEU A 590 -19.12 6.14 14.69
C LEU A 590 -20.55 6.17 15.24
N TYR A 591 -20.96 5.12 15.96
CA TYR A 591 -22.23 5.07 16.67
C TYR A 591 -22.37 6.22 17.68
N ASN A 592 -21.39 6.34 18.58
CA ASN A 592 -21.33 7.40 19.58
C ASN A 592 -21.24 8.79 18.92
N GLU A 593 -20.49 8.90 17.82
CA GLU A 593 -20.36 10.13 17.05
C GLU A 593 -21.72 10.60 16.49
N GLN A 594 -22.53 9.67 16.00
CA GLN A 594 -23.80 9.90 15.33
C GLN A 594 -25.01 9.92 16.27
N GLY A 595 -24.80 9.67 17.57
CA GLY A 595 -25.90 9.56 18.54
C GLY A 595 -26.79 8.34 18.26
N GLY A 596 -26.20 7.24 17.79
CA GLY A 596 -26.90 6.00 17.53
C GLY A 596 -27.91 6.08 16.39
N LYS A 597 -27.71 6.97 15.41
CA LYS A 597 -28.61 7.11 14.24
C LYS A 597 -27.85 6.91 12.93
N ASP A 598 -28.54 6.36 11.94
CA ASP A 598 -28.11 6.35 10.55
C ASP A 598 -28.17 7.80 10.01
N PRO A 599 -27.05 8.38 9.56
CA PRO A 599 -27.03 9.76 9.10
C PRO A 599 -27.84 9.98 7.82
N TYR A 600 -28.00 8.97 6.96
CA TYR A 600 -28.72 9.09 5.70
C TYR A 600 -30.23 9.05 5.87
N THR A 601 -30.73 8.17 6.73
CA THR A 601 -32.18 7.97 6.91
C THR A 601 -32.72 8.57 8.21
N GLY A 602 -31.86 8.84 9.20
CA GLY A 602 -32.25 9.27 10.54
C GLY A 602 -32.76 8.14 11.44
N GLN A 603 -32.81 6.90 10.95
CA GLN A 603 -33.29 5.74 11.70
C GLN A 603 -32.34 5.40 12.86
N GLY A 604 -32.91 4.94 13.98
CA GLY A 604 -32.14 4.47 15.13
C GLY A 604 -31.35 3.21 14.80
N ILE A 605 -30.12 3.16 15.29
CA ILE A 605 -29.25 1.99 15.28
C ILE A 605 -29.27 1.41 16.70
N ASP A 606 -29.65 0.15 16.81
CA ASP A 606 -29.56 -0.61 18.05
C ASP A 606 -28.09 -0.98 18.34
N PHE A 607 -27.60 -0.61 19.52
CA PHE A 607 -26.19 -0.82 19.90
C PHE A 607 -25.82 -2.29 19.97
N GLY A 608 -26.72 -3.13 20.50
CA GLY A 608 -26.45 -4.55 20.67
C GLY A 608 -26.40 -5.28 19.34
N ARG A 609 -27.44 -5.09 18.51
CA ARG A 609 -27.51 -5.62 17.15
C ARG A 609 -26.35 -5.11 16.29
N MET A 610 -25.89 -3.88 16.48
CA MET A 610 -24.72 -3.34 15.76
C MET A 610 -23.45 -4.18 15.97
N LEU A 611 -23.28 -4.72 17.19
CA LEU A 611 -22.13 -5.53 17.59
C LEU A 611 -22.34 -7.03 17.34
N THR A 612 -23.55 -7.55 17.56
CA THR A 612 -23.87 -9.00 17.50
C THR A 612 -24.38 -9.43 16.12
N GLU A 613 -25.12 -8.57 15.42
CA GLU A 613 -25.68 -8.81 14.10
C GLU A 613 -24.80 -8.21 13.00
N LYS A 614 -24.52 -9.04 12.00
CA LYS A 614 -23.43 -8.78 11.08
C LYS A 614 -23.81 -7.82 9.95
N ASP A 615 -25.04 -7.92 9.48
CA ASP A 615 -25.58 -7.16 8.34
C ASP A 615 -26.61 -6.13 8.79
N TYR A 616 -26.62 -5.78 10.07
CA TYR A 616 -27.45 -4.71 10.59
C TYR A 616 -26.92 -3.33 10.17
N VAL A 617 -25.59 -3.15 10.23
CA VAL A 617 -24.91 -1.90 9.88
C VAL A 617 -23.62 -2.11 9.07
N GLU A 618 -23.27 -1.10 8.28
CA GLU A 618 -22.02 -1.00 7.54
C GLU A 618 -21.33 0.35 7.78
N VAL A 619 -19.99 0.36 7.68
CA VAL A 619 -19.22 1.61 7.64
C VAL A 619 -19.10 2.01 6.19
N ASP A 620 -19.82 3.05 5.80
CA ASP A 620 -19.83 3.60 4.44
C ASP A 620 -18.83 4.75 4.30
N HIS A 621 -18.30 4.90 3.08
CA HIS A 621 -17.56 6.07 2.65
C HIS A 621 -18.53 7.08 2.06
N VAL A 622 -18.72 8.21 2.74
CA VAL A 622 -19.63 9.29 2.33
C VAL A 622 -19.38 9.68 0.88
N LEU A 623 -18.14 10.06 0.57
CA LEU A 623 -17.64 10.14 -0.80
C LEU A 623 -17.07 8.77 -1.19
N PRO A 624 -17.54 8.12 -2.26
CA PRO A 624 -17.09 6.78 -2.62
C PRO A 624 -15.58 6.67 -2.69
N PHE A 625 -14.99 5.68 -2.00
CA PHE A 625 -13.53 5.51 -1.96
C PHE A 625 -12.93 5.33 -3.36
N SER A 626 -13.62 4.60 -4.23
CA SER A 626 -13.24 4.37 -5.64
C SER A 626 -13.09 5.66 -6.46
N ARG A 627 -13.75 6.76 -6.03
CA ARG A 627 -13.76 8.05 -6.72
C ARG A 627 -12.97 9.13 -5.97
N SER A 628 -12.85 9.05 -4.64
CA SER A 628 -12.21 10.10 -3.82
C SER A 628 -10.82 9.74 -3.29
N CYS A 629 -10.47 8.45 -3.29
CA CYS A 629 -9.32 7.89 -2.56
C CYS A 629 -9.27 8.28 -1.07
N ASP A 630 -10.41 8.73 -0.51
CA ASP A 630 -10.48 9.28 0.82
C ASP A 630 -10.88 8.20 1.84
N ASN A 631 -9.89 7.61 2.51
CA ASN A 631 -10.14 6.69 3.62
C ASN A 631 -10.07 7.37 4.99
N SER A 632 -10.13 8.71 5.03
CA SER A 632 -10.06 9.47 6.28
C SER A 632 -11.29 9.23 7.16
N LYS A 633 -11.14 9.46 8.47
CA LYS A 633 -12.24 9.33 9.45
C LYS A 633 -13.41 10.26 9.11
N THR A 634 -13.13 11.45 8.59
CA THR A 634 -14.16 12.43 8.21
C THR A 634 -14.96 11.97 6.98
N ASN A 635 -14.50 10.98 6.22
CA ASN A 635 -15.25 10.40 5.11
C ASN A 635 -16.02 9.13 5.49
N LYS A 636 -16.03 8.70 6.75
CA LYS A 636 -16.65 7.44 7.16
C LYS A 636 -17.86 7.66 8.04
N VAL A 637 -18.97 6.97 7.77
CA VAL A 637 -20.18 6.98 8.59
C VAL A 637 -20.68 5.55 8.84
N LEU A 638 -21.35 5.33 9.96
CA LEU A 638 -22.04 4.08 10.25
C LEU A 638 -23.50 4.19 9.79
N VAL A 639 -23.92 3.31 8.93
CA VAL A 639 -25.26 3.34 8.33
C VAL A 639 -25.90 1.97 8.41
N LEU A 640 -27.22 1.89 8.31
CA LEU A 640 -27.88 0.62 8.09
C LEU A 640 -27.42 0.05 6.75
N THR A 641 -27.26 -1.27 6.67
CA THR A 641 -26.80 -1.95 5.46
C THR A 641 -27.66 -1.63 4.24
N LYS A 642 -28.97 -1.46 4.44
CA LYS A 642 -29.90 -1.04 3.38
C LYS A 642 -29.52 0.33 2.81
N SER A 643 -29.30 1.32 3.67
CA SER A 643 -28.92 2.69 3.28
C SER A 643 -27.61 2.70 2.47
N ASN A 644 -26.63 1.89 2.85
CA ASN A 644 -25.37 1.78 2.10
C ASN A 644 -25.57 1.15 0.71
N ARG A 645 -26.35 0.07 0.63
CA ARG A 645 -26.65 -0.62 -0.63
C ARG A 645 -27.41 0.29 -1.60
N ASP A 646 -28.37 1.04 -1.09
CA ASP A 646 -29.17 1.97 -1.88
C ASP A 646 -28.31 3.14 -2.38
N LYS A 647 -27.41 3.69 -1.53
CA LYS A 647 -26.43 4.71 -1.97
C LYS A 647 -25.47 4.20 -3.03
N ALA A 648 -24.93 2.98 -2.87
CA ALA A 648 -23.95 2.37 -3.75
C ALA A 648 -22.73 3.29 -4.03
N ASN A 649 -22.22 3.33 -5.27
CA ASN A 649 -21.03 4.11 -5.64
C ASN A 649 -21.31 5.60 -5.92
N ARG A 650 -22.29 6.19 -5.21
CA ARG A 650 -22.74 7.58 -5.33
C ARG A 650 -22.41 8.39 -4.08
N THR A 651 -22.39 9.72 -4.20
CA THR A 651 -22.42 10.61 -3.02
C THR A 651 -23.84 10.68 -2.43
N PRO A 652 -24.02 11.16 -1.19
CA PRO A 652 -25.36 11.40 -0.64
C PRO A 652 -26.20 12.31 -1.54
N TYR A 653 -25.60 13.36 -2.11
CA TYR A 653 -26.28 14.26 -3.04
C TYR A 653 -26.78 13.52 -4.30
N GLU A 654 -25.89 12.78 -4.96
CA GLU A 654 -26.21 12.03 -6.19
C GLU A 654 -27.30 10.97 -5.97
N TRP A 655 -27.34 10.36 -4.78
CA TRP A 655 -28.37 9.39 -4.44
C TRP A 655 -29.70 10.05 -4.08
N MET A 656 -29.68 11.04 -3.18
CA MET A 656 -30.89 11.72 -2.69
C MET A 656 -31.56 12.61 -3.74
N THR A 657 -30.87 12.91 -4.84
CA THR A 657 -31.43 13.64 -6.00
C THR A 657 -31.67 12.77 -7.23
N SER A 658 -31.55 11.44 -7.13
CA SER A 658 -31.72 10.54 -8.27
C SER A 658 -33.16 10.36 -8.76
N GLY A 659 -34.14 10.80 -7.96
CA GLY A 659 -35.57 10.58 -8.23
C GLY A 659 -36.07 9.19 -7.84
N GLU A 660 -35.26 8.36 -7.18
CA GLU A 660 -35.68 7.05 -6.67
C GLU A 660 -36.71 7.21 -5.53
N PRO A 661 -37.85 6.47 -5.55
CA PRO A 661 -38.89 6.60 -4.51
C PRO A 661 -38.42 6.28 -3.08
N THR A 662 -37.34 5.51 -2.94
CA THR A 662 -36.76 5.12 -1.65
C THR A 662 -35.62 6.02 -1.20
N ALA A 663 -35.23 7.01 -2.00
CA ALA A 663 -34.15 7.93 -1.66
C ALA A 663 -34.64 8.98 -0.64
N PRO A 664 -33.88 9.24 0.45
CA PRO A 664 -34.21 10.31 1.39
C PRO A 664 -34.23 11.69 0.72
N ASN A 665 -35.03 12.62 1.25
CA ASN A 665 -35.04 14.00 0.77
C ASN A 665 -33.71 14.70 1.12
N TRP A 666 -33.09 15.34 0.12
CA TRP A 666 -31.79 16.00 0.25
C TRP A 666 -31.79 17.19 1.24
N ASP A 667 -32.84 18.02 1.20
CA ASP A 667 -32.92 19.23 2.02
C ASP A 667 -33.15 18.88 3.49
N GLU A 668 -34.03 17.91 3.75
CA GLU A 668 -34.24 17.36 5.09
C GLU A 668 -32.96 16.73 5.66
N PHE A 669 -32.23 15.98 4.84
CA PHE A 669 -30.92 15.44 5.20
C PHE A 669 -29.93 16.56 5.55
N CYS A 670 -29.84 17.61 4.73
CA CYS A 670 -28.96 18.75 4.97
C CYS A 670 -29.29 19.46 6.28
N ILE A 671 -30.56 19.70 6.57
CA ILE A 671 -31.02 20.30 7.83
C ILE A 671 -30.62 19.41 9.01
N ARG A 672 -30.91 18.11 8.95
CA ARG A 672 -30.56 17.16 10.01
C ARG A 672 -29.06 17.11 10.28
N MET A 673 -28.24 17.10 9.23
CA MET A 673 -26.77 17.08 9.38
C MET A 673 -26.22 18.41 9.89
N ASN A 674 -26.80 19.56 9.52
CA ASN A 674 -26.44 20.86 10.10
C ASN A 674 -26.72 20.87 11.62
N VAL A 675 -27.90 20.37 12.04
CA VAL A 675 -28.27 20.27 13.46
C VAL A 675 -27.33 19.32 14.20
N TRP A 676 -27.06 18.13 13.63
CA TRP A 676 -26.13 17.16 14.23
C TRP A 676 -24.73 17.75 14.44
N ALA A 677 -24.22 18.53 13.50
CA ALA A 677 -22.87 19.11 13.59
C ALA A 677 -22.80 20.34 14.52
N LYS A 678 -23.92 21.06 14.74
CA LYS A 678 -23.96 22.34 15.45
C LYS A 678 -23.32 22.28 16.83
N ASP A 679 -23.60 21.22 17.60
CA ASP A 679 -23.17 21.11 19.00
C ASP A 679 -21.99 20.14 19.21
N LYS A 680 -21.36 19.68 18.13
CA LYS A 680 -20.24 18.72 18.21
C LYS A 680 -18.89 19.41 18.34
N GLU A 681 -17.98 18.75 19.06
CA GLU A 681 -16.58 19.16 19.21
C GLU A 681 -15.65 17.96 18.96
N PRO A 682 -14.51 18.15 18.26
CA PRO A 682 -13.95 19.44 17.86
C PRO A 682 -14.53 19.99 16.54
N LYS A 683 -14.90 21.28 16.48
CA LYS A 683 -15.56 21.90 15.31
C LYS A 683 -14.91 21.59 13.96
N HIS A 684 -13.58 21.65 13.87
CA HIS A 684 -12.86 21.44 12.62
C HIS A 684 -13.03 20.03 12.02
N TYR A 685 -13.20 19.00 12.85
CA TYR A 685 -13.43 17.62 12.39
C TYR A 685 -14.84 17.47 11.85
N TYR A 686 -15.83 17.95 12.62
CA TYR A 686 -17.24 17.84 12.27
C TYR A 686 -17.62 18.74 11.09
N SER A 687 -16.99 19.91 10.94
CA SER A 687 -17.20 20.78 9.77
C SER A 687 -16.69 20.13 8.48
N GLN A 688 -15.52 19.47 8.51
CA GLN A 688 -15.01 18.72 7.36
C GLN A 688 -15.90 17.54 6.99
N LYS A 689 -16.40 16.80 7.98
CA LYS A 689 -17.32 15.69 7.75
C LYS A 689 -18.67 16.16 7.20
N LEU A 690 -19.20 17.26 7.74
CA LEU A 690 -20.40 17.91 7.26
C LEU A 690 -20.26 18.38 5.81
N ALA A 691 -19.11 18.97 5.45
CA ALA A 691 -18.82 19.39 4.08
C ALA A 691 -18.87 18.21 3.10
N LYS A 692 -18.28 17.06 3.47
CA LYS A 692 -18.33 15.83 2.64
C LYS A 692 -19.74 15.26 2.53
N LEU A 693 -20.50 15.26 3.63
CA LEU A 693 -21.90 14.82 3.65
C LEU A 693 -22.77 15.66 2.71
N LYS A 694 -22.47 16.97 2.62
CA LYS A 694 -23.21 17.96 1.83
C LYS A 694 -22.54 18.30 0.49
N GLU A 695 -21.60 17.48 0.01
CA GLU A 695 -20.85 17.78 -1.22
C GLU A 695 -21.74 17.61 -2.46
N VAL A 696 -22.05 18.71 -3.14
CA VAL A 696 -22.92 18.75 -4.32
C VAL A 696 -22.15 18.68 -5.64
N ASN A 697 -20.88 19.07 -5.67
CA ASN A 697 -20.08 19.22 -6.90
C ASN A 697 -18.97 18.16 -7.00
N PHE A 698 -19.20 16.98 -6.44
CA PHE A 698 -18.18 15.94 -6.37
C PHE A 698 -17.64 15.53 -7.76
N THR A 699 -18.52 15.36 -8.75
CA THR A 699 -18.15 14.93 -10.11
C THR A 699 -17.17 15.87 -10.81
N ASN A 700 -17.28 17.18 -10.58
CA ASN A 700 -16.40 18.18 -11.17
C ASN A 700 -15.07 18.34 -10.40
N ASN A 701 -14.98 17.78 -9.19
CA ASN A 701 -13.85 17.96 -8.27
C ASN A 701 -13.10 16.66 -7.95
N ILE A 702 -13.40 15.55 -8.64
CA ILE A 702 -12.83 14.21 -8.39
C ILE A 702 -11.30 14.27 -8.27
N ASP A 703 -10.62 14.89 -9.23
CA ASP A 703 -9.15 14.94 -9.28
C ASP A 703 -8.55 15.76 -8.13
N SER A 704 -9.28 16.78 -7.65
CA SER A 704 -8.91 17.58 -6.47
C SER A 704 -9.04 16.78 -5.17
N PHE A 705 -10.07 15.93 -5.03
CA PHE A 705 -10.20 15.03 -3.87
C PHE A 705 -9.13 13.93 -3.88
N ILE A 706 -8.84 13.35 -5.04
CA ILE A 706 -7.82 12.32 -5.21
C ILE A 706 -6.43 12.86 -4.87
N SER A 707 -6.04 14.00 -5.47
CA SER A 707 -4.73 14.64 -5.24
C SER A 707 -4.52 15.05 -3.78
N ARG A 708 -5.56 15.53 -3.08
CA ARG A 708 -5.50 15.88 -1.66
C ARG A 708 -5.32 14.68 -0.73
N ASN A 709 -5.82 13.49 -1.10
CA ASN A 709 -5.79 12.30 -0.25
C ASN A 709 -4.61 11.37 -0.55
N LEU A 710 -3.95 11.55 -1.69
CA LEU A 710 -2.68 10.92 -2.05
C LEU A 710 -1.52 11.54 -1.27
N ASN A 711 -1.47 11.26 0.03
CA ASN A 711 -0.44 11.73 0.95
C ASN A 711 0.62 10.66 1.29
N ASP A 712 0.80 9.68 0.41
CA ASP A 712 1.76 8.58 0.60
C ASP A 712 3.24 9.04 0.60
N THR A 713 3.52 10.32 0.32
CA THR A 713 4.87 10.91 0.33
C THR A 713 5.31 11.44 1.70
N ARG A 714 4.41 11.63 2.68
CA ARG A 714 4.74 12.32 3.95
C ARG A 714 5.79 11.64 4.83
N TYR A 715 5.81 10.30 4.88
CA TYR A 715 6.83 9.58 5.67
C TYR A 715 8.16 9.43 4.90
N MET A 716 8.13 9.57 3.57
CA MET A 716 9.24 9.27 2.69
C MET A 716 10.25 10.42 2.60
N SER A 717 9.81 11.68 2.57
CA SER A 717 10.72 12.80 2.30
C SER A 717 11.83 12.96 3.36
N LYS A 718 11.58 12.60 4.64
CA LYS A 718 12.64 12.54 5.68
C LYS A 718 13.64 11.43 5.43
N ASP A 719 13.16 10.27 5.00
CA ASP A 719 14.01 9.11 4.72
C ASP A 719 14.79 9.29 3.42
N VAL A 720 14.24 10.01 2.43
CA VAL A 720 14.95 10.44 1.22
C VAL A 720 16.03 11.45 1.55
N ALA A 721 15.72 12.50 2.32
CA ALA A 721 16.75 13.45 2.75
C ALA A 721 17.88 12.76 3.52
N LYS A 722 17.54 11.78 4.37
CA LYS A 722 18.52 10.96 5.06
C LYS A 722 19.33 10.07 4.10
N TRP A 723 18.67 9.41 3.15
CA TRP A 723 19.34 8.61 2.12
C TRP A 723 20.33 9.43 1.30
N LEU A 724 19.95 10.65 0.90
CA LEU A 724 20.86 11.58 0.20
C LEU A 724 22.03 12.00 1.08
N ALA A 725 21.77 12.39 2.34
CA ALA A 725 22.80 12.81 3.28
C ALA A 725 23.80 11.69 3.61
N ASP A 726 23.29 10.47 3.78
CA ASP A 726 24.10 9.31 4.13
C ASP A 726 24.88 8.78 2.91
N CYS A 727 24.34 8.85 1.69
CA CYS A 727 24.90 8.11 0.54
C CYS A 727 25.62 8.96 -0.52
N LEU A 728 25.61 10.28 -0.41
CA LEU A 728 26.37 11.16 -1.29
C LEU A 728 27.70 11.54 -0.62
N PRO A 729 28.79 11.67 -1.40
CA PRO A 729 30.13 11.93 -0.88
C PRO A 729 30.31 13.43 -0.56
N PHE A 730 29.53 13.95 0.39
CA PHE A 730 29.72 15.31 0.88
C PHE A 730 31.03 15.44 1.67
N PRO A 731 31.70 16.60 1.63
CA PRO A 731 32.91 16.83 2.42
C PRO A 731 32.61 16.79 3.92
N ASP A 732 33.56 16.30 4.72
CA ASP A 732 33.47 16.34 6.18
C ASP A 732 33.94 17.71 6.71
N ASP A 733 33.17 18.75 6.41
CA ASP A 733 33.45 20.14 6.77
C ASP A 733 32.66 20.61 8.02
N GLY A 734 32.01 19.67 8.71
CA GLY A 734 31.14 19.92 9.86
C GLY A 734 29.81 20.61 9.52
N ARG A 735 29.49 20.80 8.24
CA ARG A 735 28.24 21.42 7.79
C ARG A 735 27.22 20.38 7.35
N ARG A 736 25.97 20.82 7.29
CA ARG A 736 24.87 20.02 6.77
C ARG A 736 24.67 20.37 5.30
N HIS A 737 24.71 19.36 4.42
CA HIS A 737 24.53 19.56 2.98
C HIS A 737 23.11 19.28 2.49
N VAL A 738 22.34 18.43 3.21
CA VAL A 738 20.98 18.07 2.81
C VAL A 738 19.94 18.64 3.78
N PHE A 739 19.01 19.42 3.24
CA PHE A 739 17.96 20.10 3.99
C PHE A 739 16.57 19.65 3.55
N CYS A 740 15.66 19.70 4.51
CA CYS A 740 14.25 19.45 4.31
C CYS A 740 13.49 20.78 4.33
N VAL A 741 12.72 21.06 3.28
CA VAL A 741 11.86 22.25 3.17
C VAL A 741 10.40 21.85 3.29
N SER A 742 9.62 22.49 4.16
CA SER A 742 8.19 22.20 4.28
C SER A 742 7.40 22.70 3.07
N GLY A 743 6.48 21.90 2.52
CA GLY A 743 5.62 22.36 1.41
C GLY A 743 4.76 23.60 1.73
N ALA A 744 4.41 23.79 3.00
CA ALA A 744 3.75 25.02 3.44
C ALA A 744 4.66 26.26 3.32
N ALA A 745 5.97 26.11 3.54
CA ALA A 745 6.94 27.17 3.26
C ALA A 745 7.06 27.40 1.76
N THR A 746 7.22 26.35 0.95
CA THR A 746 7.27 26.45 -0.53
C THR A 746 6.07 27.24 -1.06
N GLY A 747 4.85 26.85 -0.67
CA GLY A 747 3.63 27.51 -1.12
C GLY A 747 3.48 28.95 -0.63
N PHE A 748 4.02 29.28 0.55
CA PHE A 748 4.05 30.65 1.05
C PHE A 748 5.07 31.52 0.28
N MET A 749 6.30 31.03 0.13
CA MET A 749 7.38 31.72 -0.59
C MET A 749 7.00 32.01 -2.03
N ARG A 750 6.39 31.03 -2.71
CA ARG A 750 5.87 31.19 -4.07
C ARG A 750 4.92 32.39 -4.20
N ARG A 751 4.01 32.56 -3.22
CA ARG A 751 3.08 33.72 -3.20
C ARG A 751 3.79 35.04 -2.94
N VAL A 752 4.75 35.07 -2.01
CA VAL A 752 5.54 36.28 -1.71
C VAL A 752 6.36 36.70 -2.91
N TRP A 753 7.03 35.75 -3.56
CA TRP A 753 7.88 35.98 -4.73
C TRP A 753 7.10 36.24 -6.02
N ARG A 754 5.78 36.00 -6.02
CA ARG A 754 4.91 36.13 -7.19
C ARG A 754 5.44 35.36 -8.40
N ILE A 755 6.06 34.20 -8.15
CA ILE A 755 6.53 33.26 -9.17
C ILE A 755 5.58 32.08 -9.24
N GLY A 756 5.26 31.59 -10.44
CA GLY A 756 4.32 30.49 -10.59
C GLY A 756 3.60 30.49 -11.92
N ILE A 757 3.17 29.29 -12.32
CA ILE A 757 2.21 29.11 -13.40
C ILE A 757 0.82 29.22 -12.77
N LEU A 758 0.05 30.22 -13.18
CA LEU A 758 -1.26 30.52 -12.63
C LEU A 758 -2.37 30.22 -13.64
N ASP A 759 -3.49 29.73 -13.15
CA ASP A 759 -4.73 29.55 -13.90
C ASP A 759 -5.45 30.90 -14.11
N GLU A 760 -6.55 30.88 -14.86
CA GLU A 760 -7.43 32.04 -15.12
C GLU A 760 -7.97 32.73 -13.86
N ASN A 761 -7.95 32.04 -12.71
CA ASN A 761 -8.39 32.53 -11.41
C ASN A 761 -7.23 33.03 -10.54
N GLY A 762 -6.01 33.13 -11.09
CA GLY A 762 -4.81 33.56 -10.37
C GLY A 762 -4.31 32.54 -9.33
N LYS A 763 -4.75 31.28 -9.41
CA LYS A 763 -4.29 30.18 -8.53
C LYS A 763 -3.27 29.32 -9.25
N LYS A 764 -2.45 28.58 -8.49
CA LYS A 764 -1.48 27.64 -9.06
C LYS A 764 -2.20 26.66 -10.01
N ASP A 765 -1.79 26.67 -11.28
CA ASP A 765 -2.27 25.74 -12.29
C ASP A 765 -1.65 24.37 -12.06
N ARG A 766 -2.47 23.41 -11.62
CA ARG A 766 -2.02 22.04 -11.34
C ARG A 766 -2.10 21.13 -12.57
N ASP A 767 -2.70 21.61 -13.65
CA ASP A 767 -2.81 20.87 -14.90
C ASP A 767 -1.59 21.12 -15.81
N ASP A 768 -0.66 22.00 -15.40
CA ASP A 768 0.62 22.24 -16.07
C ASP A 768 1.78 21.59 -15.31
N ASP A 769 2.28 20.45 -15.79
CA ASP A 769 3.36 19.68 -15.14
C ASP A 769 4.66 20.47 -14.91
N ARG A 770 4.89 21.58 -15.62
CA ARG A 770 6.08 22.44 -15.41
C ARG A 770 6.10 23.12 -14.05
N HIS A 771 4.95 23.20 -13.37
CA HIS A 771 4.86 23.79 -12.04
C HIS A 771 5.75 23.09 -11.02
N HIS A 772 6.09 21.82 -11.22
CA HIS A 772 7.00 21.07 -10.35
C HIS A 772 8.42 21.64 -10.37
N ALA A 773 8.94 22.01 -11.54
CA ALA A 773 10.23 22.68 -11.67
C ALA A 773 10.21 24.08 -11.01
N VAL A 774 9.09 24.81 -11.11
CA VAL A 774 8.92 26.11 -10.44
C VAL A 774 8.91 25.95 -8.92
N ASP A 775 8.21 24.94 -8.40
CA ASP A 775 8.25 24.62 -6.97
C ASP A 775 9.66 24.20 -6.53
N ALA A 776 10.38 23.45 -7.37
CA ALA A 776 11.79 23.11 -7.13
C ALA A 776 12.70 24.33 -7.09
N ALA A 777 12.47 25.36 -7.92
CA ALA A 777 13.19 26.63 -7.84
C ALA A 777 12.91 27.34 -6.51
N VAL A 778 11.66 27.34 -6.05
CA VAL A 778 11.31 27.88 -4.74
C VAL A 778 12.05 27.13 -3.63
N ILE A 779 12.06 25.80 -3.68
CA ILE A 779 12.74 24.93 -2.71
C ILE A 779 14.25 25.17 -2.73
N ALA A 780 14.86 25.33 -3.91
CA ALA A 780 16.26 25.67 -4.07
C ALA A 780 16.59 26.99 -3.38
N ALA A 781 15.74 28.01 -3.47
CA ALA A 781 15.98 29.31 -2.83
C ALA A 781 15.56 29.39 -1.34
N CYS A 782 14.86 28.39 -0.80
CA CYS A 782 14.36 28.40 0.58
C CYS A 782 15.46 28.12 1.64
N THR A 783 16.11 29.16 2.14
CA THR A 783 17.07 29.04 3.25
C THR A 783 16.39 29.08 4.64
N PRO A 784 16.98 28.48 5.70
CA PRO A 784 16.47 28.62 7.07
C PRO A 784 16.39 30.08 7.55
N SER A 785 17.24 30.97 7.02
CA SER A 785 17.21 32.41 7.33
C SER A 785 15.97 33.06 6.73
N VAL A 786 15.72 32.82 5.43
CA VAL A 786 14.54 33.31 4.70
C VAL A 786 13.24 32.88 5.40
N VAL A 787 13.13 31.60 5.80
CA VAL A 787 11.96 31.08 6.51
C VAL A 787 11.78 31.74 7.90
N ARG A 788 12.87 32.01 8.63
CA ARG A 788 12.82 32.67 9.96
C ARG A 788 12.43 34.14 9.87
N SER A 789 13.04 34.90 8.98
CA SER A 789 12.76 36.33 8.79
C SER A 789 11.29 36.57 8.44
N ILE A 790 10.69 35.65 7.70
CA ILE A 790 9.29 35.71 7.27
C ILE A 790 8.32 35.29 8.39
N ALA A 791 8.68 34.28 9.17
CA ALA A 791 7.86 33.85 10.32
C ALA A 791 7.71 34.97 11.37
N LEU A 792 8.78 35.75 11.60
CA LEU A 792 8.77 36.91 12.51
C LEU A 792 7.81 38.01 12.01
N ILE A 793 7.77 38.28 10.70
CA ILE A 793 6.91 39.32 10.12
C ILE A 793 5.44 38.89 10.08
N SER A 794 5.15 37.58 10.00
CA SER A 794 3.78 37.05 10.10
C SER A 794 3.17 37.12 11.51
N GLU A 795 3.98 37.28 12.55
CA GLU A 795 3.51 37.46 13.94
C GLU A 795 3.09 38.92 14.25
N GLU A 796 3.46 39.90 13.42
CA GLU A 796 3.29 41.35 13.68
C GLU A 796 2.14 42.05 12.92
N HIS A 797 1.23 41.32 12.25
CA HIS A 797 0.14 41.87 11.40
C HIS A 797 0.63 42.76 10.23
N ALA A 798 1.02 42.12 9.12
CA ALA A 798 1.56 42.79 7.93
C ALA A 798 0.53 43.62 7.12
N THR A 799 0.95 44.78 6.62
CA THR A 799 0.25 45.67 5.67
C THR A 799 0.68 45.42 4.21
N HIS A 800 0.02 46.02 3.21
CA HIS A 800 0.41 45.91 1.79
C HIS A 800 1.84 46.44 1.48
N ARG A 801 2.35 47.43 2.22
CA ARG A 801 3.75 47.91 2.07
C ARG A 801 4.78 46.91 2.57
N ASP A 802 4.39 45.98 3.44
CA ASP A 802 5.29 44.95 3.97
C ASP A 802 5.48 43.81 2.96
N ALA A 803 4.53 43.58 2.05
CA ALA A 803 4.61 42.52 1.03
C ALA A 803 5.69 42.77 -0.04
N ASP A 804 5.81 44.01 -0.54
CA ASP A 804 6.87 44.36 -1.51
C ASP A 804 8.25 44.44 -0.84
N ARG A 805 8.30 44.86 0.44
CA ARG A 805 9.52 44.82 1.25
C ARG A 805 9.96 43.37 1.54
N LEU A 806 9.01 42.49 1.81
CA LEU A 806 9.22 41.04 1.99
C LEU A 806 9.73 40.38 0.70
N LEU A 807 9.14 40.70 -0.45
CA LEU A 807 9.60 40.26 -1.77
C LEU A 807 11.08 40.62 -1.97
N ASN A 808 11.42 41.90 -1.89
CA ASN A 808 12.76 42.39 -2.22
C ASN A 808 13.85 41.94 -1.23
N ARG A 809 13.50 41.67 0.04
CA ARG A 809 14.47 41.22 1.07
C ARG A 809 14.63 39.71 1.17
N SER A 810 13.77 38.93 0.51
CA SER A 810 13.76 37.46 0.65
C SER A 810 14.18 36.70 -0.61
N LEU A 811 14.21 37.35 -1.78
CA LEU A 811 14.75 36.76 -3.00
C LEU A 811 16.24 36.37 -2.80
N PRO A 812 16.71 35.26 -3.38
CA PRO A 812 18.12 34.86 -3.26
C PRO A 812 19.06 35.86 -3.95
N TYR A 813 18.62 36.44 -5.07
CA TYR A 813 19.24 37.54 -5.81
C TYR A 813 18.17 38.27 -6.65
N PRO A 814 18.39 39.54 -7.06
CA PRO A 814 17.35 40.38 -7.67
C PRO A 814 16.67 39.79 -8.91
N GLU A 815 17.45 39.17 -9.80
CA GLU A 815 17.02 38.64 -11.10
C GLU A 815 16.38 37.25 -10.99
N PHE A 816 16.32 36.65 -9.80
CA PHE A 816 15.86 35.26 -9.62
C PHE A 816 14.46 35.03 -10.16
N LYS A 817 13.53 35.95 -9.87
CA LYS A 817 12.16 35.85 -10.37
C LYS A 817 12.12 35.86 -11.90
N ASP A 818 12.82 36.79 -12.51
CA ASP A 818 12.80 36.97 -13.96
C ASP A 818 13.47 35.78 -14.67
N GLN A 819 14.52 35.21 -14.07
CA GLN A 819 15.11 33.96 -14.55
C GLN A 819 14.15 32.78 -14.46
N VAL A 820 13.40 32.64 -13.35
CA VAL A 820 12.36 31.59 -13.23
C VAL A 820 11.31 31.75 -14.32
N ASP A 821 10.81 32.98 -14.55
CA ASP A 821 9.80 33.27 -15.55
C ASP A 821 10.30 32.98 -16.98
N ALA A 822 11.56 33.32 -17.28
CA ALA A 822 12.20 33.02 -18.57
C ALA A 822 12.46 31.51 -18.80
N TRP A 823 12.66 30.73 -17.73
CA TRP A 823 12.84 29.28 -17.83
C TRP A 823 11.54 28.53 -18.12
N ILE A 824 10.36 29.02 -17.69
CA ILE A 824 9.06 28.34 -17.88
C ILE A 824 8.80 27.86 -19.32
N PRO A 825 8.95 28.69 -20.37
CA PRO A 825 8.77 28.25 -21.77
C PRO A 825 9.84 27.27 -22.25
N CYS A 826 11.01 27.23 -21.61
CA CYS A 826 12.11 26.31 -21.97
C CYS A 826 11.93 24.90 -21.38
N ILE A 827 11.09 24.73 -20.35
CA ILE A 827 10.89 23.44 -19.69
C ILE A 827 9.97 22.56 -20.54
N VAL A 828 10.50 21.45 -21.06
CA VAL A 828 9.71 20.37 -21.68
C VAL A 828 9.70 19.18 -20.71
N PRO A 829 8.58 18.90 -20.01
CA PRO A 829 8.45 17.72 -19.18
C PRO A 829 8.84 16.42 -19.90
N THR A 830 9.82 15.73 -19.35
CA THR A 830 10.28 14.43 -19.86
C THR A 830 9.42 13.32 -19.26
N TYR A 831 9.27 12.18 -19.94
CA TYR A 831 8.42 11.10 -19.46
C TYR A 831 9.08 9.73 -19.57
N SER A 832 9.09 8.99 -18.45
CA SER A 832 9.56 7.61 -18.36
C SER A 832 8.39 6.62 -18.33
N PRO A 833 7.90 6.14 -19.49
CA PRO A 833 6.85 5.12 -19.55
C PRO A 833 7.35 3.76 -19.06
N THR A 834 6.41 2.89 -18.72
CA THR A 834 6.70 1.50 -18.37
C THR A 834 7.01 0.68 -19.63
N ARG A 835 8.22 0.13 -19.75
CA ARG A 835 8.68 -0.63 -20.93
C ARG A 835 8.72 -2.16 -20.76
N ASN A 836 8.02 -2.71 -19.76
CA ASN A 836 8.08 -4.13 -19.41
C ASN A 836 7.61 -5.04 -20.55
N ALA A 837 8.25 -6.21 -20.73
CA ALA A 837 7.83 -7.26 -21.67
C ALA A 837 6.80 -8.25 -21.07
N THR A 838 6.23 -7.89 -19.92
CA THR A 838 5.27 -8.72 -19.18
C THR A 838 4.03 -7.90 -18.85
N GLY A 839 2.85 -8.46 -19.10
CA GLY A 839 1.57 -7.85 -18.80
C GLY A 839 0.46 -8.89 -18.78
N ALA A 840 -0.77 -8.45 -18.57
CA ALA A 840 -1.94 -9.30 -18.75
C ALA A 840 -2.06 -9.68 -20.23
N LEU A 841 -2.19 -10.98 -20.50
CA LEU A 841 -2.32 -11.49 -21.87
C LEU A 841 -3.73 -11.22 -22.43
N PHE A 842 -4.74 -11.45 -21.59
CA PHE A 842 -6.15 -11.36 -21.97
C PHE A 842 -6.97 -10.71 -20.86
N LYS A 843 -8.10 -10.14 -21.25
CA LYS A 843 -9.14 -9.71 -20.31
C LYS A 843 -9.76 -10.93 -19.64
N GLU A 844 -10.32 -10.73 -18.45
CA GLU A 844 -10.84 -11.83 -17.62
C GLU A 844 -12.08 -12.52 -18.23
N ASN A 845 -12.92 -11.76 -18.92
CA ASN A 845 -14.14 -12.26 -19.53
C ASN A 845 -13.84 -13.19 -20.71
N ALA A 846 -14.46 -14.37 -20.68
CA ALA A 846 -14.52 -15.30 -21.78
C ALA A 846 -15.81 -15.10 -22.60
N TYR A 847 -15.71 -15.26 -23.91
CA TYR A 847 -16.81 -15.15 -24.87
C TYR A 847 -16.94 -16.43 -25.68
N SER A 848 -18.16 -16.76 -26.12
CA SER A 848 -18.36 -17.89 -27.03
C SER A 848 -17.91 -17.49 -28.44
N TYR A 849 -17.03 -18.30 -29.03
CA TYR A 849 -16.56 -18.13 -30.40
C TYR A 849 -17.61 -18.67 -31.39
N LYS A 850 -17.83 -17.96 -32.51
CA LYS A 850 -18.86 -18.28 -33.50
C LYS A 850 -18.34 -18.63 -34.89
N GLY A 851 -17.03 -18.53 -35.12
CA GLY A 851 -16.45 -18.80 -36.43
C GLY A 851 -16.52 -17.60 -37.37
N ILE A 852 -16.17 -17.84 -38.63
CA ILE A 852 -16.24 -16.87 -39.72
C ILE A 852 -17.62 -17.00 -40.38
N ASP A 853 -18.31 -15.88 -40.58
CA ASP A 853 -19.60 -15.86 -41.27
C ASP A 853 -19.45 -15.93 -42.81
N GLU A 854 -20.59 -16.05 -43.51
CA GLU A 854 -20.65 -16.11 -44.98
C GLU A 854 -20.08 -14.86 -45.67
N LYS A 855 -19.95 -13.73 -44.94
CA LYS A 855 -19.37 -12.47 -45.42
C LYS A 855 -17.87 -12.37 -45.12
N GLY A 856 -17.25 -13.45 -44.62
CA GLY A 856 -15.83 -13.51 -44.31
C GLY A 856 -15.44 -12.81 -43.00
N LYS A 857 -16.40 -12.49 -42.12
CA LYS A 857 -16.15 -11.79 -40.85
C LYS A 857 -16.02 -12.78 -39.70
N ASP A 858 -14.99 -12.60 -38.88
CA ASP A 858 -14.74 -13.45 -37.70
C ASP A 858 -15.54 -12.97 -36.47
N LEU A 859 -16.33 -13.84 -35.82
CA LEU A 859 -17.36 -13.43 -34.85
C LEU A 859 -17.27 -14.07 -33.44
N ILE A 860 -17.69 -13.30 -32.43
CA ILE A 860 -17.90 -13.74 -31.03
C ILE A 860 -19.29 -13.33 -30.53
N LYS A 861 -19.87 -14.10 -29.59
CA LYS A 861 -21.14 -13.76 -28.93
C LYS A 861 -20.89 -12.92 -27.67
N LYS A 862 -21.41 -11.68 -27.63
CA LYS A 862 -21.30 -10.77 -26.47
C LYS A 862 -22.39 -11.07 -25.43
N LYS A 863 -22.22 -10.53 -24.21
CA LYS A 863 -23.14 -10.74 -23.07
C LYS A 863 -24.61 -10.36 -23.35
N LYS A 864 -24.88 -9.40 -24.24
CA LYS A 864 -26.24 -9.00 -24.66
C LYS A 864 -26.87 -9.92 -25.72
N GLY A 865 -26.20 -11.01 -26.12
CA GLY A 865 -26.71 -11.96 -27.11
C GLY A 865 -26.27 -11.67 -28.55
N GLU A 866 -25.95 -10.42 -28.88
CA GLU A 866 -25.50 -9.99 -30.22
C GLU A 866 -24.11 -10.54 -30.60
N ALA A 867 -23.96 -10.89 -31.88
CA ALA A 867 -22.68 -11.20 -32.49
C ALA A 867 -21.89 -9.91 -32.74
N GLY A 868 -20.59 -9.92 -32.44
CA GLY A 868 -19.69 -8.81 -32.74
C GLY A 868 -18.34 -9.29 -33.26
N PRO A 869 -17.51 -8.38 -33.79
CA PRO A 869 -16.23 -8.73 -34.41
C PRO A 869 -15.26 -9.34 -33.39
N CYS A 870 -14.55 -10.39 -33.83
CA CYS A 870 -13.49 -11.11 -33.12
C CYS A 870 -12.10 -10.48 -33.32
N THR A 871 -12.01 -9.33 -33.99
CA THR A 871 -10.76 -8.71 -34.47
C THR A 871 -9.67 -8.55 -33.40
N THR A 872 -10.06 -8.40 -32.13
CA THR A 872 -9.18 -8.18 -30.97
C THR A 872 -9.22 -9.29 -29.93
N ALA A 873 -9.57 -10.52 -30.33
CA ALA A 873 -9.66 -11.65 -29.42
C ALA A 873 -8.79 -12.84 -29.85
N TRP A 874 -8.21 -13.48 -28.84
CA TRP A 874 -7.53 -14.76 -28.93
C TRP A 874 -8.51 -15.92 -28.76
N LYS A 875 -8.28 -17.02 -29.46
CA LYS A 875 -9.14 -18.22 -29.46
C LYS A 875 -8.41 -19.37 -28.77
N ASP A 876 -9.12 -20.12 -27.93
CA ASP A 876 -8.54 -21.25 -27.18
C ASP A 876 -8.61 -22.60 -27.90
N GLY A 877 -9.25 -22.65 -29.08
CA GLY A 877 -9.46 -23.87 -29.84
C GLY A 877 -10.58 -24.78 -29.31
N LYS A 878 -11.30 -24.38 -28.25
CA LYS A 878 -12.37 -25.13 -27.58
C LYS A 878 -13.71 -24.39 -27.62
N GLY A 879 -13.91 -23.54 -28.62
CA GLY A 879 -15.13 -22.75 -28.79
C GLY A 879 -15.21 -21.49 -27.91
N THR A 880 -14.10 -21.09 -27.27
CA THR A 880 -14.03 -19.89 -26.43
C THR A 880 -13.01 -18.89 -26.97
N ALA A 881 -13.32 -17.61 -26.82
CA ALA A 881 -12.43 -16.50 -27.16
C ALA A 881 -12.27 -15.53 -25.97
N ARG A 882 -11.13 -14.86 -25.90
CA ARG A 882 -10.82 -13.84 -24.89
C ARG A 882 -10.20 -12.63 -25.56
N ALA A 883 -10.67 -11.43 -25.23
CA ALA A 883 -10.09 -10.20 -25.74
C ALA A 883 -8.65 -10.04 -25.25
N TYR A 884 -7.75 -9.57 -26.12
CA TYR A 884 -6.42 -9.13 -25.70
C TYR A 884 -6.54 -7.98 -24.69
N ASP A 885 -5.65 -7.96 -23.68
CA ASP A 885 -5.65 -6.88 -22.67
C ASP A 885 -4.60 -5.82 -22.99
N GLY A 886 -3.31 -6.19 -22.92
CA GLY A 886 -2.20 -5.25 -23.13
C GLY A 886 -1.51 -5.40 -24.49
N GLN A 887 -1.43 -4.29 -25.22
CA GLN A 887 -0.49 -4.15 -26.34
C GLN A 887 0.93 -3.94 -25.78
N TYR A 888 1.89 -4.71 -26.27
CA TYR A 888 3.30 -4.61 -25.91
C TYR A 888 4.03 -3.51 -26.70
N GLY A 889 3.68 -3.35 -27.97
CA GLY A 889 4.24 -2.32 -28.84
C GLY A 889 3.66 -2.39 -30.25
N LEU A 890 4.20 -1.59 -31.15
CA LEU A 890 3.84 -1.54 -32.57
C LEU A 890 5.11 -1.72 -33.40
N LEU A 891 5.16 -2.79 -34.18
CA LEU A 891 6.20 -2.95 -35.20
C LEU A 891 5.77 -2.15 -36.44
N ALA A 892 6.58 -1.19 -36.85
CA ALA A 892 6.41 -0.43 -38.06
C ALA A 892 7.55 -0.77 -39.03
N VAL A 893 7.21 -1.14 -40.26
CA VAL A 893 8.19 -1.44 -41.32
C VAL A 893 7.91 -0.53 -42.50
N TYR A 894 8.93 0.15 -42.99
CA TYR A 894 8.81 1.00 -44.16
C TYR A 894 8.88 0.15 -45.43
N ASP A 895 7.83 0.20 -46.22
CA ASP A 895 7.76 -0.42 -47.53
C ASP A 895 8.17 0.62 -48.58
N GLU A 896 9.36 0.44 -49.15
CA GLU A 896 9.92 1.34 -50.16
C GLU A 896 9.09 1.33 -51.45
N SER A 897 8.48 0.18 -51.80
CA SER A 897 7.72 0.05 -53.05
C SER A 897 6.45 0.91 -53.05
N THR A 898 5.83 1.06 -51.87
CA THR A 898 4.62 1.88 -51.69
C THR A 898 4.90 3.21 -51.00
N SER A 899 6.16 3.47 -50.60
CA SER A 899 6.58 4.61 -49.80
C SER A 899 5.73 4.81 -48.54
N ARG A 900 5.32 3.73 -47.87
CA ARG A 900 4.39 3.73 -46.73
C ARG A 900 4.86 2.85 -45.58
N TRP A 901 4.42 3.18 -44.38
CA TRP A 901 4.64 2.37 -43.20
C TRP A 901 3.56 1.29 -43.05
N LEU A 902 3.99 0.04 -42.99
CA LEU A 902 3.17 -1.11 -42.58
C LEU A 902 3.20 -1.24 -41.05
N LEU A 903 2.05 -1.49 -40.43
CA LEU A 903 1.89 -1.50 -38.98
C LEU A 903 1.38 -2.84 -38.45
N ASP A 904 2.07 -3.39 -37.45
CA ASP A 904 1.75 -4.67 -36.83
C ASP A 904 1.75 -4.55 -35.29
N PRO A 905 0.56 -4.51 -34.65
CA PRO A 905 0.47 -4.40 -33.21
C PRO A 905 0.88 -5.72 -32.56
N LEU A 906 1.86 -5.67 -31.65
CA LEU A 906 2.28 -6.82 -30.88
C LEU A 906 1.60 -6.79 -29.51
N TYR A 907 0.90 -7.86 -29.16
CA TYR A 907 0.33 -8.06 -27.82
C TYR A 907 1.31 -8.85 -26.93
N TYR A 908 1.12 -8.82 -25.60
CA TYR A 908 2.02 -9.54 -24.69
C TYR A 908 2.13 -11.06 -24.97
N ILE A 909 1.09 -11.67 -25.55
CA ILE A 909 1.13 -13.07 -25.97
C ILE A 909 2.02 -13.32 -27.19
N ASP A 910 2.19 -12.32 -28.06
CA ASP A 910 3.04 -12.43 -29.25
C ASP A 910 4.52 -12.46 -28.88
N VAL A 911 4.91 -11.84 -27.75
CA VAL A 911 6.31 -11.61 -27.37
C VAL A 911 7.16 -12.89 -27.34
N GLN A 912 6.62 -14.00 -26.82
CA GLN A 912 7.37 -15.26 -26.77
C GLN A 912 7.36 -15.97 -28.12
N LYS A 913 6.22 -15.97 -28.84
CA LYS A 913 6.09 -16.64 -30.14
C LYS A 913 7.00 -15.99 -31.19
N ARG A 914 7.05 -14.66 -31.22
CA ARG A 914 7.85 -13.89 -32.18
C ARG A 914 9.37 -14.08 -32.03
N LYS A 915 9.86 -14.61 -30.91
CA LYS A 915 11.28 -14.92 -30.73
C LYS A 915 11.74 -16.14 -31.52
N THR A 916 10.84 -17.08 -31.76
CA THR A 916 11.15 -18.38 -32.39
C THR A 916 10.76 -18.44 -33.87
N GLU A 917 9.96 -17.49 -34.34
CA GLU A 917 9.51 -17.43 -35.74
C GLU A 917 10.51 -16.64 -36.60
N LYS A 918 10.62 -17.00 -37.88
CA LYS A 918 11.32 -16.17 -38.87
C LYS A 918 10.69 -14.76 -38.89
N PRO A 919 11.46 -13.67 -39.10
CA PRO A 919 10.90 -12.32 -39.14
C PRO A 919 9.80 -12.15 -40.19
N PHE A 920 8.65 -11.62 -39.79
CA PHE A 920 7.53 -11.27 -40.67
C PHE A 920 6.75 -10.07 -40.13
N ILE A 921 5.99 -9.41 -40.99
CA ILE A 921 4.98 -8.42 -40.60
C ILE A 921 3.58 -8.92 -41.00
N ARG A 922 2.58 -8.68 -40.14
CA ARG A 922 1.17 -8.97 -40.45
C ARG A 922 0.55 -7.81 -41.21
N LYS A 923 -0.03 -8.07 -42.37
CA LYS A 923 -0.78 -7.08 -43.14
C LYS A 923 -2.16 -6.86 -42.51
N PHE A 924 -2.49 -5.60 -42.23
CA PHE A 924 -3.74 -5.21 -41.58
C PHE A 924 -5.00 -5.76 -42.29
N SER A 925 -5.94 -6.29 -41.51
CA SER A 925 -7.30 -6.61 -41.95
C SER A 925 -8.34 -6.17 -40.91
N LYS A 926 -9.42 -5.53 -41.39
CA LYS A 926 -10.54 -5.07 -40.56
C LYS A 926 -11.59 -6.16 -40.27
N ASP A 927 -11.62 -7.21 -41.09
CA ASP A 927 -12.67 -8.24 -41.07
C ASP A 927 -12.23 -9.52 -40.33
N LEU A 928 -10.92 -9.71 -40.19
CA LEU A 928 -10.31 -10.90 -39.58
C LEU A 928 -9.63 -10.57 -38.25
N SER A 929 -9.61 -11.55 -37.34
CA SER A 929 -8.75 -11.51 -36.16
C SER A 929 -7.27 -11.55 -36.54
N ILE A 930 -6.44 -10.96 -35.68
CA ILE A 930 -5.01 -10.76 -35.93
C ILE A 930 -4.23 -12.05 -36.25
N ASP A 931 -4.71 -13.20 -35.77
CA ASP A 931 -4.09 -14.50 -36.03
C ASP A 931 -4.27 -14.97 -37.48
N TYR A 932 -5.22 -14.40 -38.22
CA TYR A 932 -5.53 -14.72 -39.62
C TYR A 932 -5.04 -13.65 -40.62
N TRP A 933 -4.32 -12.64 -40.16
CA TRP A 933 -3.73 -11.65 -41.05
C TRP A 933 -2.62 -12.26 -41.91
N GLU A 934 -2.53 -11.83 -43.17
CA GLU A 934 -1.49 -12.25 -44.11
C GLU A 934 -0.11 -11.94 -43.54
N LYS A 935 0.80 -12.94 -43.55
CA LYS A 935 2.18 -12.79 -43.06
C LYS A 935 3.11 -12.50 -44.24
N ILE A 936 3.72 -11.33 -44.24
CA ILE A 936 4.73 -10.92 -45.22
C ILE A 936 6.11 -11.17 -44.59
N SER A 937 6.91 -12.05 -45.21
CA SER A 937 8.27 -12.36 -44.71
C SER A 937 9.17 -11.13 -44.84
N LEU A 938 10.02 -10.89 -43.84
CA LEU A 938 11.00 -9.81 -43.85
C LEU A 938 12.39 -10.36 -44.16
N THR A 939 13.12 -9.67 -45.02
CA THR A 939 14.48 -10.02 -45.45
C THR A 939 15.55 -9.55 -44.46
N GLY A 940 15.23 -8.54 -43.64
CA GLY A 940 16.10 -7.99 -42.60
C GLY A 940 16.75 -6.66 -42.98
N SER A 941 16.74 -6.27 -44.26
CA SER A 941 17.25 -4.98 -44.74
C SER A 941 16.24 -3.84 -44.64
N GLU A 942 14.97 -4.14 -44.34
CA GLU A 942 13.92 -3.13 -44.29
C GLU A 942 14.10 -2.17 -43.11
N ARG A 943 13.83 -0.88 -43.33
CA ARG A 943 13.80 0.10 -42.24
C ARG A 943 12.62 -0.22 -41.32
N LYS A 944 12.92 -0.39 -40.03
CA LYS A 944 11.94 -0.74 -38.99
C LYS A 944 12.03 0.19 -37.79
N LEU A 945 10.87 0.48 -37.22
CA LEU A 945 10.73 1.13 -35.92
C LEU A 945 9.88 0.23 -35.02
N PHE A 946 10.29 0.11 -33.77
CA PHE A 946 9.48 -0.57 -32.76
C PHE A 946 8.99 0.46 -31.75
N LEU A 947 7.73 0.85 -31.87
CA LEU A 947 7.13 1.91 -31.08
C LEU A 947 6.52 1.34 -29.81
N LYS A 948 6.89 1.90 -28.66
CA LYS A 948 6.23 1.70 -27.38
C LYS A 948 5.49 2.97 -26.96
N CYS A 949 4.39 2.78 -26.22
CA CYS A 949 3.66 3.91 -25.63
C CYS A 949 4.62 4.83 -24.86
N GLY A 950 4.53 6.13 -25.13
CA GLY A 950 5.37 7.18 -24.57
C GLY A 950 6.60 7.54 -25.42
N ASP A 951 6.96 6.75 -26.44
CA ASP A 951 8.09 7.07 -27.32
C ASP A 951 7.87 8.40 -28.07
N VAL A 952 8.93 9.18 -28.22
CA VAL A 952 8.90 10.45 -28.94
C VAL A 952 9.32 10.22 -30.38
N LEU A 953 8.44 10.57 -31.31
CA LEU A 953 8.66 10.53 -32.75
C LEU A 953 9.09 11.91 -33.23
N VAL A 954 10.08 11.96 -34.12
CA VAL A 954 10.55 13.19 -34.75
C VAL A 954 10.61 13.02 -36.26
N GLN A 955 10.14 14.02 -36.99
CA GLN A 955 10.21 14.12 -38.44
C GLN A 955 10.09 15.59 -38.87
N ASN A 956 10.93 16.05 -39.81
CA ASN A 956 10.89 17.41 -40.37
C ASN A 956 10.85 18.54 -39.31
N GLY A 957 11.64 18.41 -38.24
CA GLY A 957 11.68 19.39 -37.13
C GLY A 957 10.45 19.40 -36.21
N LYS A 958 9.49 18.48 -36.41
CA LYS A 958 8.32 18.28 -35.55
C LYS A 958 8.50 17.11 -34.61
N ALA A 959 7.93 17.20 -33.42
CA ALA A 959 7.95 16.15 -32.42
C ALA A 959 6.53 15.70 -32.03
N GLY A 960 6.36 14.42 -31.70
CA GLY A 960 5.08 13.84 -31.33
C GLY A 960 5.26 12.67 -30.37
N ARG A 961 4.48 12.61 -29.29
CA ARG A 961 4.54 11.48 -28.34
C ARG A 961 3.52 10.39 -28.73
N TYR A 962 4.02 9.19 -29.02
CA TYR A 962 3.19 8.04 -29.39
C TYR A 962 2.38 7.52 -28.20
N PHE A 963 1.07 7.37 -28.36
CA PHE A 963 0.17 6.82 -27.32
C PHE A 963 -0.21 5.36 -27.59
N GLY A 964 -0.58 5.02 -28.82
CA GLY A 964 -1.04 3.67 -29.14
C GLY A 964 -1.53 3.50 -30.56
N TYR A 965 -2.05 2.30 -30.85
CA TYR A 965 -2.56 1.92 -32.16
C TYR A 965 -4.01 1.42 -32.06
N HIS A 966 -4.86 1.91 -32.95
CA HIS A 966 -6.23 1.43 -33.09
C HIS A 966 -6.33 0.43 -34.21
N ILE A 967 -6.45 -0.83 -33.81
CA ILE A 967 -6.59 -1.92 -34.77
C ILE A 967 -7.88 -1.82 -35.59
N SER A 968 -9.01 -1.35 -35.06
CA SER A 968 -10.24 -1.34 -35.88
C SER A 968 -10.26 -0.27 -36.98
N THR A 969 -9.39 0.75 -36.89
CA THR A 969 -9.34 1.88 -37.84
C THR A 969 -7.98 2.04 -38.52
N ASN A 970 -7.02 1.15 -38.24
CA ASN A 970 -5.64 1.23 -38.74
C ASN A 970 -5.01 2.62 -38.54
N SER A 971 -5.11 3.15 -37.32
CA SER A 971 -4.67 4.51 -37.00
C SER A 971 -3.74 4.54 -35.78
N VAL A 972 -2.73 5.39 -35.84
CA VAL A 972 -1.85 5.71 -34.70
C VAL A 972 -2.43 6.90 -33.94
N TYR A 973 -2.38 6.84 -32.61
CA TYR A 973 -2.73 7.96 -31.75
C TYR A 973 -1.51 8.57 -31.11
N MET A 974 -1.50 9.89 -31.10
CA MET A 974 -0.53 10.73 -30.41
C MET A 974 -1.19 11.30 -29.14
N TYR A 975 -0.40 11.67 -28.13
CA TYR A 975 -0.94 12.16 -26.85
C TYR A 975 -1.74 13.48 -26.97
N ASP A 976 -1.40 14.34 -27.93
CA ASP A 976 -2.08 15.60 -28.25
C ASP A 976 -3.59 15.41 -28.55
N THR A 977 -3.96 14.32 -29.22
CA THR A 977 -5.35 14.00 -29.60
C THR A 977 -6.24 13.52 -28.46
N ARG A 978 -5.68 13.24 -27.26
CA ARG A 978 -6.42 12.73 -26.09
C ARG A 978 -6.31 13.57 -24.82
N GLY A 979 -5.57 14.68 -24.85
CA GLY A 979 -5.54 15.71 -23.80
C GLY A 979 -5.03 15.26 -22.43
N LYS A 980 -4.13 14.26 -22.35
CA LYS A 980 -3.64 13.74 -21.05
C LYS A 980 -2.19 14.05 -20.70
N ILE A 981 -1.30 14.23 -21.68
CA ILE A 981 0.11 14.62 -21.48
C ILE A 981 0.57 15.36 -22.75
N SER A 982 0.54 16.69 -22.79
CA SER A 982 1.18 17.46 -23.87
C SER A 982 2.67 17.62 -23.59
N PHE A 983 3.48 17.97 -24.60
CA PHE A 983 4.90 18.28 -24.37
C PHE A 983 5.05 19.51 -23.48
N GLN A 984 4.20 20.52 -23.67
CA GLN A 984 4.11 21.73 -22.85
C GLN A 984 2.67 22.23 -22.87
N LYS A 985 2.25 23.04 -21.88
CA LYS A 985 0.94 23.72 -21.90
C LYS A 985 0.99 25.07 -22.64
N SER A 986 2.12 25.77 -22.52
CA SER A 986 2.48 26.99 -23.26
C SER A 986 3.95 26.90 -23.71
N GLY A 987 4.36 27.65 -24.74
CA GLY A 987 5.71 27.61 -25.27
C GLY A 987 5.82 26.90 -26.63
N PRO A 988 7.05 26.63 -27.12
CA PRO A 988 7.31 26.19 -28.49
C PRO A 988 6.61 24.90 -28.94
N LEU A 989 6.28 24.01 -27.99
CA LEU A 989 5.66 22.71 -28.28
C LEU A 989 4.19 22.61 -27.83
N ALA A 990 3.59 23.71 -27.38
CA ALA A 990 2.25 23.68 -26.78
C ALA A 990 1.13 23.31 -27.77
N THR A 991 1.24 23.77 -29.01
CA THR A 991 0.26 23.54 -30.09
C THR A 991 0.81 22.63 -31.19
N GLU A 992 1.96 22.00 -30.95
CA GLU A 992 2.68 21.15 -31.90
C GLU A 992 1.78 19.99 -32.35
N LYS A 993 1.52 19.92 -33.67
CA LYS A 993 0.77 18.82 -34.29
C LYS A 993 1.70 17.92 -35.07
N PHE A 994 1.78 16.67 -34.66
CA PHE A 994 2.59 15.67 -35.36
C PHE A 994 1.89 15.16 -36.64
N PRO A 995 2.63 14.85 -37.73
CA PRO A 995 2.03 14.32 -38.95
C PRO A 995 1.22 13.03 -38.73
N THR A 996 0.06 12.92 -39.40
CA THR A 996 -0.74 11.69 -39.44
C THR A 996 0.01 10.56 -40.16
N LEU A 997 -0.37 9.30 -39.91
CA LEU A 997 0.28 8.11 -40.49
C LEU A 997 0.50 8.19 -42.01
N SER A 998 -0.46 8.74 -42.77
CA SER A 998 -0.36 8.91 -44.23
C SER A 998 0.74 9.88 -44.68
N LYS A 999 1.27 10.70 -43.77
CA LYS A 999 2.32 11.71 -44.00
C LYS A 999 3.66 11.32 -43.34
N TRP A 1000 3.75 10.12 -42.77
CA TRP A 1000 5.02 9.60 -42.26
C TRP A 1000 5.94 9.26 -43.43
N THR A 1001 7.14 9.81 -43.42
CA THR A 1001 8.16 9.58 -44.45
C THR A 1001 9.19 8.56 -43.97
N ASN A 1002 10.17 8.24 -44.80
CA ASN A 1002 11.33 7.49 -44.40
C ASN A 1002 12.26 8.27 -43.45
N GLU A 1003 12.01 9.55 -43.12
CA GLU A 1003 12.84 10.30 -42.16
C GLU A 1003 12.42 10.08 -40.69
N LEU A 1004 11.23 9.50 -40.47
CA LEU A 1004 10.69 9.23 -39.14
C LEU A 1004 11.70 8.50 -38.26
N LYS A 1005 11.99 9.07 -37.08
CA LYS A 1005 12.91 8.51 -36.08
C LYS A 1005 12.31 8.60 -34.67
N ILE A 1006 12.81 7.74 -33.78
CA ILE A 1006 12.51 7.81 -32.35
C ILE A 1006 13.60 8.65 -31.68
N MET A 1007 13.22 9.72 -30.98
CA MET A 1007 14.11 10.49 -30.12
C MET A 1007 14.12 9.88 -28.71
N GLN A 1008 15.30 9.75 -28.12
CA GLN A 1008 15.43 9.32 -26.72
C GLN A 1008 15.40 10.54 -25.81
N GLU A 1009 14.55 10.49 -24.80
CA GLU A 1009 14.53 11.50 -23.74
C GLU A 1009 15.50 11.12 -22.61
N ASP A 1010 16.34 12.06 -22.21
CA ASP A 1010 17.03 11.99 -20.92
C ASP A 1010 16.11 12.46 -19.78
N CYS A 1011 16.55 12.31 -18.53
CA CYS A 1011 15.73 12.65 -17.35
C CYS A 1011 15.84 14.11 -16.90
N LEU A 1012 16.75 14.88 -17.49
CA LEU A 1012 16.98 16.30 -17.22
C LEU A 1012 16.34 17.19 -18.30
N GLY A 1013 15.94 16.62 -19.43
CA GLY A 1013 15.33 17.34 -20.55
C GLY A 1013 16.34 18.07 -21.43
N LEU A 1014 17.63 17.74 -21.32
CA LEU A 1014 18.69 18.38 -22.13
C LEU A 1014 18.47 18.12 -23.63
N CYS A 1015 17.98 16.93 -23.99
CA CYS A 1015 17.63 16.60 -25.37
C CYS A 1015 16.59 17.56 -25.97
N TRP A 1016 15.70 18.12 -25.15
CA TRP A 1016 14.70 19.07 -25.61
C TRP A 1016 15.27 20.48 -25.79
N LEU A 1017 16.20 20.87 -24.90
CA LEU A 1017 16.93 22.14 -25.05
C LEU A 1017 17.81 22.11 -26.30
N GLU A 1018 18.49 20.99 -26.58
CA GLU A 1018 19.22 20.76 -27.84
C GLU A 1018 18.28 20.80 -29.03
N PHE A 1019 17.18 20.03 -29.01
CA PHE A 1019 16.21 19.97 -30.10
C PHE A 1019 15.65 21.36 -30.48
N LEU A 1020 15.29 22.19 -29.49
CA LEU A 1020 14.77 23.54 -29.75
C LEU A 1020 15.87 24.51 -30.21
N THR A 1021 17.09 24.35 -29.71
CA THR A 1021 18.25 25.14 -30.17
C THR A 1021 18.60 24.82 -31.63
N ASP A 1022 18.63 23.54 -31.98
CA ASP A 1022 18.84 23.08 -33.36
C ASP A 1022 17.71 23.57 -34.27
N ARG A 1023 16.46 23.45 -33.82
CA ARG A 1023 15.30 23.93 -34.58
C ARG A 1023 15.42 25.42 -34.90
N ARG A 1024 15.85 26.24 -33.93
CA ARG A 1024 16.14 27.67 -34.13
C ARG A 1024 17.24 27.90 -35.16
N ALA A 1025 18.27 27.04 -35.22
CA ALA A 1025 19.34 27.19 -36.22
C ALA A 1025 18.87 26.92 -37.66
N HIS A 1026 17.71 26.29 -37.84
CA HIS A 1026 17.10 25.97 -39.14
C HIS A 1026 15.89 26.86 -39.49
N CYS A 1027 15.51 27.79 -38.61
CA CYS A 1027 14.57 28.88 -38.86
C CYS A 1027 15.33 30.09 -39.40
#